data_AF-A0A7C8JHY3-F1
#
_entry.id   AF-A0A7C8JHY3-F1
#
_cell.length_a   1.000
_cell.length_b   1.000
_cell.length_c   1.000
_cell.angle_alpha   90.00
_cell.angle_beta   90.00
_cell.angle_gamma   90.00
#
_symmetry.space_group_name_H-M   'P 1'
#
loop_
_entity.id
_entity.type
_entity.pdbx_description
1 polymer ?
#
loop_
_entity_poly.entity_id
_entity_poly.type
_entity_poly.pdbx_seq_one_letter_code
_entity_poly.pdbx_strand_id
1 'polypeptide(L)'
;MKLLPRLCTIFCLLSLALAQQDSLDFTDRDCTQYFRNVTYTDSPWLWRSHITNFDYSRFFRLNPALVDPNLPDDSQNITRILLEASKTNRVRPTAILYPLAVSYENVVSVCGATSGLYQWPLISDTLTTWILPLFGLIVSLPWESNRRGHTILMIFRWIGSPFATLTYIFWNLRAIGRAATLADLGIPRRFRKNATLAQPKEVGDEENNIELEGMANGNQHPSEEHLDQIDPAPEDFDPGNETFCSVRDSFGILCVMNQYKLTSRLPISESTLRGNILSALFLDDDVAGKPGLVEYRTFVAVEIRRCRKRGVVPVLASLGWYFFALAISMYKAFGDVGDNATAHNLALGLLMGWLPVLVATAIIDRNNVDSEHVVKLLNKLMQMIHNHETTFTKFVGQGRRRWHYGVAHPILSMLERYPERLQRPVDWARVAKGCVDDNWLGYETRTFSINYFNKWEFVHMIAAWLTLGMSVLGAWYISYNTPTVGLGCRSFSYVMFLVFCTFTGLVELALYPTIYRPVRKKFTDDIIREQGFRGYLRTKKFRGQMNGVLAGLDIISTLILFTTVFMQTTGSFQFFWCRASLIGHRGGYIIFDTVRYINRFFNARMYWMIGAIVSSVVPGLGTVWALREWLTQSFLWSSDVTLARRGLRRVRVWKGFWWWVRLGGWLNLKWLKGGVGWRP
;
A
#
# COMPACT_ATOMS: atom_id res chain seq x y z
N MET A 1 -19.14 16.46 14.84
CA MET A 1 -19.43 15.42 15.85
C MET A 1 -20.91 15.11 16.04
N LYS A 2 -21.87 16.01 15.78
CA LYS A 2 -23.32 15.72 15.90
C LYS A 2 -23.93 14.89 14.75
N LEU A 3 -23.20 14.67 13.65
CA LEU A 3 -23.67 13.89 12.48
C LEU A 3 -23.47 12.37 12.64
N LEU A 4 -22.42 11.96 13.37
CA LEU A 4 -22.07 10.55 13.55
C LEU A 4 -23.13 9.74 14.34
N PRO A 5 -23.74 10.28 15.41
CA PRO A 5 -24.84 9.60 16.10
C PRO A 5 -26.07 9.47 15.21
N ARG A 6 -26.34 10.48 14.36
CA ARG A 6 -27.47 10.49 13.41
C ARG A 6 -27.27 9.49 12.27
N LEU A 7 -26.04 9.35 11.77
CA LEU A 7 -25.69 8.32 10.79
C LEU A 7 -25.73 6.91 11.41
N CYS A 8 -25.26 6.73 12.65
CA CYS A 8 -25.39 5.46 13.37
C CYS A 8 -26.85 5.14 13.72
N THR A 9 -27.71 6.12 13.99
CA THR A 9 -29.14 5.88 14.19
C THR A 9 -29.85 5.60 12.88
N ILE A 10 -29.51 6.24 11.76
CA ILE A 10 -30.03 5.88 10.44
C ILE A 10 -29.57 4.47 10.06
N PHE A 11 -28.31 4.10 10.34
CA PHE A 11 -27.78 2.76 10.10
C PHE A 11 -28.45 1.73 11.02
N CYS A 12 -28.62 2.04 12.32
CA CYS A 12 -29.36 1.21 13.26
C CYS A 12 -30.84 1.05 12.86
N LEU A 13 -31.50 2.13 12.42
CA LEU A 13 -32.88 2.13 11.96
C LEU A 13 -33.03 1.36 10.63
N LEU A 14 -32.04 1.42 9.74
CA LEU A 14 -32.00 0.56 8.55
C LEU A 14 -31.81 -0.91 8.95
N SER A 15 -30.94 -1.22 9.92
CA SER A 15 -30.76 -2.59 10.41
C SER A 15 -31.94 -3.10 11.24
N LEU A 16 -32.69 -2.23 11.94
CA LEU A 16 -33.93 -2.57 12.64
C LEU A 16 -35.09 -2.73 11.66
N ALA A 17 -35.17 -1.91 10.61
CA ALA A 17 -36.10 -2.11 9.50
C ALA A 17 -35.82 -3.41 8.73
N LEU A 18 -34.55 -3.85 8.67
CA LEU A 18 -34.16 -5.16 8.13
C LEU A 18 -34.41 -6.34 9.09
N ALA A 19 -34.50 -6.09 10.41
CA ALA A 19 -34.77 -7.11 11.41
C ALA A 19 -36.27 -7.35 11.64
N GLN A 20 -37.14 -6.48 11.11
CA GLN A 20 -38.60 -6.56 11.28
C GLN A 20 -39.28 -7.06 10.01
N GLN A 21 -38.76 -8.14 9.43
CA GLN A 21 -39.36 -8.81 8.27
C GLN A 21 -39.47 -10.32 8.51
N ASP A 22 -40.07 -10.67 9.65
CA ASP A 22 -40.42 -12.06 10.01
C ASP A 22 -41.91 -12.38 9.74
N SER A 23 -42.59 -11.60 8.90
CA SER A 23 -43.99 -11.87 8.55
C SER A 23 -44.20 -11.90 7.03
N LEU A 24 -44.26 -13.13 6.51
CA LEU A 24 -44.81 -13.55 5.22
C LEU A 24 -44.25 -12.86 3.97
N ASP A 25 -43.36 -13.56 3.26
CA ASP A 25 -43.38 -13.71 1.79
C ASP A 25 -42.23 -14.67 1.38
N PHE A 26 -42.47 -15.48 0.35
CA PHE A 26 -41.61 -16.52 -0.26
C PHE A 26 -40.09 -16.46 0.01
N THR A 27 -39.45 -17.59 0.39
CA THR A 27 -37.97 -17.65 0.44
C THR A 27 -37.36 -17.66 -0.98
N ASP A 28 -36.10 -17.23 -1.17
CA ASP A 28 -35.41 -17.29 -2.48
C ASP A 28 -35.40 -18.71 -3.06
N ARG A 29 -35.38 -19.73 -2.19
CA ARG A 29 -35.49 -21.13 -2.58
C ARG A 29 -36.88 -21.46 -3.10
N ASP A 30 -37.93 -21.02 -2.41
CA ASP A 30 -39.31 -21.23 -2.83
C ASP A 30 -39.56 -20.50 -4.15
N CYS A 31 -39.02 -19.29 -4.34
CA CYS A 31 -39.21 -18.53 -5.56
C CYS A 31 -38.43 -19.09 -6.74
N THR A 32 -37.21 -19.57 -6.49
CA THR A 32 -36.45 -20.35 -7.47
C THR A 32 -37.23 -21.60 -7.89
N GLN A 33 -37.85 -22.31 -6.93
CA GLN A 33 -38.66 -23.49 -7.23
C GLN A 33 -39.96 -23.16 -7.95
N TYR A 34 -40.65 -22.09 -7.56
CA TYR A 34 -41.87 -21.61 -8.22
C TYR A 34 -41.57 -21.28 -9.67
N PHE A 35 -40.57 -20.43 -9.93
CA PHE A 35 -40.22 -20.09 -11.30
C PHE A 35 -39.76 -21.32 -12.05
N ARG A 36 -38.96 -22.23 -11.49
CA ARG A 36 -38.65 -23.50 -12.16
C ARG A 36 -39.91 -24.31 -12.49
N ASN A 37 -40.89 -24.43 -11.61
CA ASN A 37 -42.08 -25.23 -11.92
C ASN A 37 -43.00 -24.56 -12.96
N VAL A 38 -43.19 -23.23 -12.88
CA VAL A 38 -44.09 -22.47 -13.76
C VAL A 38 -43.45 -22.13 -15.10
N THR A 39 -42.15 -21.89 -15.15
CA THR A 39 -41.46 -21.55 -16.40
C THR A 39 -41.06 -22.77 -17.21
N TYR A 40 -40.98 -23.95 -16.58
CA TYR A 40 -40.86 -25.23 -17.31
C TYR A 40 -42.10 -25.57 -18.14
N THR A 41 -43.24 -24.94 -17.85
CA THR A 41 -44.45 -25.06 -18.67
C THR A 41 -44.60 -23.95 -19.72
N ASP A 42 -44.03 -22.75 -19.52
CA ASP A 42 -44.40 -21.55 -20.33
C ASP A 42 -43.29 -20.54 -20.75
N SER A 43 -41.97 -20.78 -20.65
CA SER A 43 -40.99 -19.67 -20.81
C SER A 43 -40.09 -19.61 -22.07
N PRO A 44 -40.12 -18.48 -22.83
CA PRO A 44 -39.21 -18.17 -23.94
C PRO A 44 -38.42 -16.85 -23.74
N TRP A 45 -38.05 -16.49 -22.51
CA TRP A 45 -37.54 -15.14 -22.18
C TRP A 45 -36.05 -14.88 -22.52
N LEU A 46 -35.45 -15.67 -23.42
CA LEU A 46 -34.05 -15.48 -23.79
C LEU A 46 -33.86 -14.31 -24.76
N TRP A 47 -33.81 -13.09 -24.23
CA TRP A 47 -33.54 -11.93 -25.04
C TRP A 47 -32.04 -11.77 -25.30
N ARG A 48 -31.62 -12.01 -26.54
CA ARG A 48 -30.23 -11.81 -26.96
C ARG A 48 -29.70 -10.40 -26.73
N SER A 49 -30.57 -9.40 -26.82
CA SER A 49 -30.22 -7.99 -26.55
C SER A 49 -29.97 -7.69 -25.08
N HIS A 50 -30.47 -8.51 -24.14
CA HIS A 50 -30.38 -8.25 -22.70
C HIS A 50 -29.32 -9.10 -21.99
N ILE A 51 -29.03 -10.34 -22.43
CA ILE A 51 -28.06 -11.22 -21.77
C ILE A 51 -26.73 -11.27 -22.54
N THR A 52 -25.89 -10.25 -22.31
CA THR A 52 -24.69 -9.99 -23.12
C THR A 52 -23.52 -10.98 -22.95
N ASN A 53 -23.33 -11.59 -21.77
CA ASN A 53 -22.21 -12.53 -21.51
C ASN A 53 -22.58 -14.01 -21.74
N PHE A 54 -23.72 -14.29 -22.37
CA PHE A 54 -24.14 -15.65 -22.67
C PHE A 54 -23.54 -16.14 -23.99
N ASP A 55 -22.92 -17.31 -24.00
CA ASP A 55 -22.37 -17.93 -25.21
C ASP A 55 -23.49 -18.58 -26.04
N TYR A 56 -24.17 -17.73 -26.83
CA TYR A 56 -25.22 -18.13 -27.77
C TYR A 56 -24.70 -19.15 -28.80
N SER A 57 -23.46 -19.02 -29.26
CA SER A 57 -22.87 -19.93 -30.25
C SER A 57 -22.77 -21.37 -29.72
N ARG A 58 -22.38 -21.51 -28.45
CA ARG A 58 -22.30 -22.81 -27.79
C ARG A 58 -23.68 -23.34 -27.44
N PHE A 59 -24.61 -22.46 -27.06
CA PHE A 59 -26.00 -22.83 -26.83
C PHE A 59 -26.67 -23.42 -28.08
N PHE A 60 -26.53 -22.78 -29.23
CA PHE A 60 -27.11 -23.27 -30.49
C PHE A 60 -26.47 -24.57 -30.96
N ARG A 61 -25.13 -24.70 -30.85
CA ARG A 61 -24.44 -25.97 -31.17
C ARG A 61 -24.92 -27.15 -30.32
N LEU A 62 -25.27 -26.91 -29.05
CA LEU A 62 -25.77 -27.95 -28.15
C LEU A 62 -27.27 -28.21 -28.32
N ASN A 63 -28.00 -27.30 -28.96
CA ASN A 63 -29.45 -27.40 -29.19
C ASN A 63 -29.80 -27.17 -30.68
N PRO A 64 -29.38 -28.07 -31.59
CA PRO A 64 -29.59 -27.89 -33.04
C PRO A 64 -31.08 -27.84 -33.42
N ALA A 65 -31.98 -28.36 -32.58
CA ALA A 65 -33.43 -28.27 -32.78
C ALA A 65 -34.00 -26.84 -32.68
N LEU A 66 -33.22 -25.88 -32.15
CA LEU A 66 -33.62 -24.48 -31.99
C LEU A 66 -32.95 -23.54 -33.00
N VAL A 67 -32.31 -24.07 -34.05
CA VAL A 67 -31.58 -23.29 -35.04
C VAL A 67 -32.37 -23.31 -36.35
N ASP A 68 -32.75 -22.13 -36.85
CA ASP A 68 -33.26 -22.02 -38.22
C ASP A 68 -32.07 -22.05 -39.19
N PRO A 69 -31.93 -23.07 -40.05
CA PRO A 69 -30.80 -23.19 -40.97
C PRO A 69 -30.71 -22.05 -42.00
N ASN A 70 -31.77 -21.25 -42.17
CA ASN A 70 -31.81 -20.16 -43.14
C ASN A 70 -31.34 -18.81 -42.56
N LEU A 71 -31.11 -18.74 -41.25
CA LEU A 71 -30.70 -17.51 -40.56
C LEU A 71 -29.28 -17.66 -40.00
N PRO A 72 -28.39 -16.66 -40.17
CA PRO A 72 -27.11 -16.67 -39.48
C PRO A 72 -27.32 -16.68 -37.97
N ASP A 73 -26.34 -17.25 -37.24
CA ASP A 73 -26.38 -17.38 -35.78
C ASP A 73 -26.80 -16.07 -35.11
N ASP A 74 -26.33 -14.93 -35.63
CA ASP A 74 -26.58 -13.56 -35.14
C ASP A 74 -28.03 -13.03 -35.26
N SER A 75 -28.82 -13.61 -36.15
CA SER A 75 -30.22 -13.20 -36.41
C SER A 75 -31.28 -14.18 -35.91
N GLN A 76 -30.88 -15.24 -35.19
CA GLN A 76 -31.81 -16.21 -34.62
C GLN A 76 -32.78 -15.53 -33.63
N ASN A 77 -34.09 -15.57 -33.91
CA ASN A 77 -35.13 -15.04 -33.03
C ASN A 77 -35.53 -16.09 -31.99
N ILE A 78 -34.71 -16.20 -30.96
CA ILE A 78 -34.78 -17.26 -29.94
C ILE A 78 -36.14 -17.27 -29.23
N THR A 79 -36.66 -16.09 -28.90
CA THR A 79 -37.97 -15.93 -28.27
C THR A 79 -39.08 -16.54 -29.11
N ARG A 80 -39.08 -16.26 -30.43
CA ARG A 80 -40.07 -16.81 -31.36
C ARG A 80 -39.91 -18.33 -31.51
N ILE A 81 -38.68 -18.81 -31.67
CA ILE A 81 -38.39 -20.24 -31.85
C ILE A 81 -38.81 -21.04 -30.60
N LEU A 82 -38.51 -20.54 -29.41
CA LEU A 82 -38.92 -21.17 -28.15
C LEU A 82 -40.45 -21.13 -27.96
N LEU A 83 -41.12 -20.03 -28.33
CA LEU A 83 -42.60 -19.93 -28.33
C LEU A 83 -43.27 -20.90 -29.30
N GLU A 84 -42.64 -21.17 -30.44
CA GLU A 84 -43.18 -22.08 -31.46
C GLU A 84 -42.89 -23.55 -31.12
N ALA A 85 -41.71 -23.82 -30.54
CA ALA A 85 -41.35 -25.11 -29.97
C ALA A 85 -42.25 -25.49 -28.78
N SER A 86 -42.64 -24.54 -27.92
CA SER A 86 -43.55 -24.82 -26.80
C SER A 86 -44.97 -25.17 -27.26
N LYS A 87 -45.46 -24.52 -28.32
CA LYS A 87 -46.80 -24.77 -28.88
C LYS A 87 -46.95 -26.12 -29.58
N THR A 88 -45.86 -26.68 -30.10
CA THR A 88 -45.93 -27.82 -31.03
C THR A 88 -45.76 -29.20 -30.37
N ASN A 89 -45.58 -29.30 -29.04
CA ASN A 89 -45.21 -30.55 -28.33
C ASN A 89 -43.98 -31.29 -28.92
N ARG A 90 -43.29 -30.70 -29.91
CA ARG A 90 -42.18 -31.32 -30.67
C ARG A 90 -40.87 -31.35 -29.86
N VAL A 91 -40.80 -30.55 -28.80
CA VAL A 91 -39.62 -30.44 -27.95
C VAL A 91 -40.01 -30.84 -26.53
N ARG A 92 -39.47 -31.97 -26.05
CA ARG A 92 -39.59 -32.30 -24.62
C ARG A 92 -38.71 -31.32 -23.84
N PRO A 93 -39.25 -30.59 -22.84
CA PRO A 93 -38.48 -29.63 -22.03
C PRO A 93 -37.26 -30.25 -21.34
N THR A 94 -37.27 -31.56 -21.12
CA THR A 94 -36.16 -32.31 -20.52
C THR A 94 -34.92 -32.43 -21.41
N ALA A 95 -35.03 -32.16 -22.71
CA ALA A 95 -33.91 -32.26 -23.66
C ALA A 95 -33.15 -30.94 -23.87
N ILE A 96 -33.75 -29.79 -23.54
CA ILE A 96 -33.17 -28.47 -23.78
C ILE A 96 -32.73 -27.85 -22.46
N LEU A 97 -31.42 -27.62 -22.32
CA LEU A 97 -30.85 -26.83 -21.24
C LEU A 97 -31.05 -25.35 -21.57
N TYR A 98 -32.20 -24.74 -21.23
CA TYR A 98 -32.40 -23.28 -21.36
C TYR A 98 -32.14 -22.58 -20.01
N PRO A 99 -31.70 -21.31 -20.02
CA PRO A 99 -31.50 -20.58 -18.79
C PRO A 99 -32.81 -20.02 -18.27
N LEU A 100 -33.08 -20.20 -16.99
CA LEU A 100 -34.18 -19.53 -16.31
C LEU A 100 -33.78 -18.08 -15.98
N ALA A 101 -33.96 -17.19 -16.95
CA ALA A 101 -33.88 -15.74 -16.75
C ALA A 101 -35.29 -15.13 -16.70
N VAL A 102 -35.58 -14.35 -15.66
CA VAL A 102 -36.89 -13.72 -15.44
C VAL A 102 -36.71 -12.22 -15.25
N SER A 103 -37.59 -11.39 -15.82
CA SER A 103 -37.55 -9.94 -15.62
C SER A 103 -37.80 -9.57 -14.16
N TYR A 104 -37.18 -8.49 -13.69
CA TYR A 104 -37.32 -8.02 -12.31
C TYR A 104 -38.79 -7.77 -11.92
N GLU A 105 -39.58 -7.13 -12.79
CA GLU A 105 -40.99 -6.82 -12.55
C GLU A 105 -41.83 -8.09 -12.30
N ASN A 106 -41.56 -9.15 -13.06
CA ASN A 106 -42.25 -10.44 -12.90
C ASN A 106 -41.82 -11.18 -11.63
N VAL A 107 -40.55 -11.02 -11.21
CA VAL A 107 -40.10 -11.59 -9.93
C VAL A 107 -40.81 -10.89 -8.77
N VAL A 108 -40.87 -9.56 -8.78
CA VAL A 108 -41.46 -8.80 -7.67
C VAL A 108 -42.97 -9.00 -7.56
N SER A 109 -43.68 -9.19 -8.67
CA SER A 109 -45.12 -9.45 -8.64
C SER A 109 -45.50 -10.78 -7.98
N VAL A 110 -44.59 -11.76 -7.97
CA VAL A 110 -44.80 -13.11 -7.42
C VAL A 110 -44.13 -13.29 -6.06
N CYS A 111 -42.88 -12.85 -5.95
CA CYS A 111 -41.97 -13.16 -4.84
C CYS A 111 -41.81 -12.02 -3.84
N GLY A 112 -42.36 -10.84 -4.14
CA GLY A 112 -42.04 -9.61 -3.42
C GLY A 112 -40.62 -9.11 -3.71
N ALA A 113 -40.19 -8.07 -2.99
CA ALA A 113 -38.95 -7.35 -3.28
C ALA A 113 -37.68 -7.97 -2.66
N THR A 114 -37.83 -8.85 -1.67
CA THR A 114 -36.72 -9.33 -0.82
C THR A 114 -36.48 -10.82 -0.99
N SER A 115 -35.23 -11.23 -1.17
CA SER A 115 -34.83 -12.63 -1.38
C SER A 115 -34.26 -13.31 -0.11
N GLY A 116 -34.52 -12.78 1.08
CA GLY A 116 -33.88 -13.23 2.33
C GLY A 116 -32.38 -12.90 2.44
N LEU A 117 -31.83 -13.00 3.66
CA LEU A 117 -30.41 -12.80 3.97
C LEU A 117 -29.60 -14.10 3.82
N TYR A 118 -28.27 -14.00 3.86
CA TYR A 118 -27.43 -15.19 3.87
C TYR A 118 -27.67 -16.05 5.11
N GLN A 119 -27.57 -17.36 4.92
CA GLN A 119 -27.58 -18.32 6.03
C GLN A 119 -26.30 -18.18 6.87
N TRP A 120 -26.40 -18.48 8.17
CA TRP A 120 -25.29 -18.35 9.12
C TRP A 120 -23.97 -18.99 8.65
N PRO A 121 -23.93 -20.20 8.03
CA PRO A 121 -22.68 -20.79 7.56
C PRO A 121 -21.91 -19.90 6.58
N LEU A 122 -22.61 -19.21 5.67
CA LEU A 122 -21.99 -18.34 4.67
C LEU A 122 -21.54 -17.00 5.27
N ILE A 123 -22.31 -16.47 6.23
CA ILE A 123 -21.91 -15.30 7.03
C ILE A 123 -20.65 -15.62 7.82
N SER A 124 -20.62 -16.77 8.51
CA SER A 124 -19.48 -17.23 9.30
C SER A 124 -18.22 -17.44 8.45
N ASP A 125 -18.35 -18.04 7.26
CA ASP A 125 -17.24 -18.20 6.31
C ASP A 125 -16.68 -16.85 5.86
N THR A 126 -17.55 -15.87 5.57
CA THR A 126 -17.12 -14.50 5.21
C THR A 126 -16.43 -13.77 6.37
N LEU A 127 -16.99 -13.90 7.58
CA LEU A 127 -16.43 -13.28 8.79
C LEU A 127 -15.03 -13.81 9.11
N THR A 128 -14.86 -15.13 9.07
CA THR A 128 -13.59 -15.80 9.39
C THR A 128 -12.54 -15.63 8.29
N THR A 129 -12.96 -15.66 7.03
CA THR A 129 -12.04 -15.56 5.88
C THR A 129 -11.56 -14.13 5.63
N TRP A 130 -12.40 -13.12 5.84
CA TRP A 130 -12.06 -11.74 5.48
C TRP A 130 -12.16 -10.74 6.62
N ILE A 131 -13.26 -10.74 7.38
CA ILE A 131 -13.48 -9.67 8.36
C ILE A 131 -12.45 -9.75 9.50
N LEU A 132 -12.21 -10.93 10.07
CA LEU A 132 -11.22 -11.10 11.13
C LEU A 132 -9.78 -10.76 10.67
N PRO A 133 -9.28 -11.27 9.52
CA PRO A 133 -7.95 -10.88 9.01
C PRO A 133 -7.83 -9.38 8.73
N LEU A 134 -8.84 -8.78 8.09
CA LEU A 134 -8.84 -7.33 7.79
C LEU A 134 -8.87 -6.50 9.07
N PHE A 135 -9.64 -6.92 10.08
CA PHE A 135 -9.65 -6.28 11.37
C PHE A 135 -8.28 -6.38 12.07
N GLY A 136 -7.63 -7.55 12.03
CA GLY A 136 -6.27 -7.74 12.52
C GLY A 136 -5.25 -6.80 11.86
N LEU A 137 -5.36 -6.61 10.55
CA LEU A 137 -4.56 -5.65 9.78
C LEU A 137 -4.83 -4.19 10.19
N ILE A 138 -6.09 -3.82 10.40
CA ILE A 138 -6.46 -2.46 10.84
C ILE A 138 -5.96 -2.20 12.27
N VAL A 139 -6.11 -3.15 13.19
CA VAL A 139 -5.60 -3.02 14.58
C VAL A 139 -4.08 -2.90 14.60
N SER A 140 -3.40 -3.55 13.66
CA SER A 140 -1.94 -3.48 13.50
C SER A 140 -1.43 -2.13 12.99
N LEU A 141 -2.31 -1.25 12.51
CA LEU A 141 -1.91 0.07 12.05
C LEU A 141 -1.31 0.92 13.20
N PRO A 142 -0.45 1.89 12.86
CA PRO A 142 0.34 2.63 13.83
C PRO A 142 -0.48 3.63 14.68
N TRP A 143 -1.35 3.19 15.59
CA TRP A 143 -2.23 4.06 16.39
C TRP A 143 -1.48 4.90 17.45
N GLU A 144 -1.97 6.13 17.69
CA GLU A 144 -1.50 7.00 18.78
C GLU A 144 -2.38 6.78 20.02
N SER A 145 -1.76 6.53 21.18
CA SER A 145 -2.46 6.45 22.46
C SER A 145 -2.92 7.85 22.92
N ASN A 146 -3.96 7.91 23.76
CA ASN A 146 -4.46 9.12 24.42
C ASN A 146 -5.01 10.25 23.50
N ARG A 147 -5.19 10.02 22.20
CA ARG A 147 -5.77 11.00 21.26
C ARG A 147 -6.94 10.42 20.45
N ARG A 148 -7.99 9.99 21.15
CA ARG A 148 -9.15 9.26 20.58
C ARG A 148 -9.73 9.92 19.31
N GLY A 149 -10.02 11.23 19.35
CA GLY A 149 -10.59 11.94 18.20
C GLY A 149 -9.66 12.03 17.00
N HIS A 150 -8.35 12.19 17.23
CA HIS A 150 -7.36 12.21 16.15
C HIS A 150 -7.22 10.82 15.52
N THR A 151 -7.19 9.77 16.34
CA THR A 151 -7.14 8.37 15.89
C THR A 151 -8.32 8.01 14.99
N ILE A 152 -9.54 8.40 15.35
CA ILE A 152 -10.73 8.18 14.52
C ILE A 152 -10.63 8.92 13.18
N LEU A 153 -10.18 10.17 13.17
CA LEU A 153 -9.96 10.92 11.92
C LEU A 153 -8.88 10.27 11.04
N MET A 154 -7.89 9.60 11.63
CA MET A 154 -6.89 8.85 10.86
C MET A 154 -7.47 7.59 10.22
N ILE A 155 -8.40 6.89 10.88
CA ILE A 155 -9.13 5.75 10.27
C ILE A 155 -9.81 6.21 8.98
N PHE A 156 -10.58 7.30 9.05
CA PHE A 156 -11.28 7.85 7.89
C PHE A 156 -10.30 8.27 6.78
N ARG A 157 -9.14 8.81 7.12
CA ARG A 157 -8.13 9.17 6.12
C ARG A 157 -7.49 7.94 5.46
N TRP A 158 -7.05 6.97 6.25
CA TRP A 158 -6.38 5.79 5.73
C TRP A 158 -7.32 4.90 4.89
N ILE A 159 -8.57 4.74 5.34
CA ILE A 159 -9.56 3.89 4.68
C ILE A 159 -10.33 4.64 3.58
N GLY A 160 -10.64 5.92 3.79
CA GLY A 160 -11.41 6.74 2.85
C GLY A 160 -10.59 7.39 1.74
N SER A 161 -9.32 7.71 1.99
CA SER A 161 -8.39 8.19 0.96
C SER A 161 -7.09 7.39 0.90
N PRO A 162 -7.16 6.05 0.67
CA PRO A 162 -5.98 5.20 0.57
C PRO A 162 -5.05 5.63 -0.57
N PHE A 163 -5.60 6.13 -1.69
CA PHE A 163 -4.80 6.66 -2.80
C PHE A 163 -3.89 7.82 -2.34
N ALA A 164 -4.46 8.84 -1.70
CA ALA A 164 -3.69 9.98 -1.20
C ALA A 164 -2.71 9.54 -0.10
N THR A 165 -3.18 8.73 0.85
CA THR A 165 -2.37 8.22 1.97
C THR A 165 -1.15 7.44 1.48
N LEU A 166 -1.34 6.46 0.58
CA LEU A 166 -0.26 5.66 0.00
C LEU A 166 0.76 6.54 -0.73
N THR A 167 0.31 7.58 -1.42
CA THR A 167 1.21 8.52 -2.12
C THR A 167 2.22 9.16 -1.15
N TYR A 168 1.77 9.64 0.01
CA TYR A 168 2.65 10.23 1.03
C TYR A 168 3.55 9.19 1.70
N ILE A 169 3.02 7.99 1.96
CA ILE A 169 3.79 6.91 2.56
C ILE A 169 4.91 6.46 1.60
N PHE A 170 4.60 6.25 0.33
CA PHE A 170 5.58 5.88 -0.69
C PHE A 170 6.67 6.94 -0.85
N TRP A 171 6.30 8.22 -0.79
CA TRP A 171 7.27 9.31 -0.75
C TRP A 171 8.22 9.21 0.46
N ASN A 172 7.69 8.97 1.66
CA ASN A 172 8.50 8.79 2.86
C ASN A 172 9.43 7.57 2.76
N LEU A 173 8.93 6.41 2.29
CA LEU A 173 9.76 5.22 2.09
C LEU A 173 10.92 5.49 1.14
N ARG A 174 10.68 6.24 0.05
CA ARG A 174 11.75 6.65 -0.86
C ARG A 174 12.79 7.55 -0.17
N ALA A 175 12.36 8.52 0.62
CA ALA A 175 13.27 9.39 1.35
C ALA A 175 14.17 8.58 2.29
N ILE A 176 13.59 7.59 2.99
CA ILE A 176 14.34 6.67 3.86
C ILE A 176 15.29 5.78 3.05
N GLY A 177 14.86 5.24 1.91
CA GLY A 177 15.70 4.41 1.04
C GLY A 177 16.90 5.17 0.47
N ARG A 178 16.73 6.46 0.15
CA ARG A 178 17.84 7.35 -0.23
C ARG A 178 18.79 7.57 0.94
N ALA A 179 18.28 7.93 2.12
CA ALA A 179 19.11 8.09 3.32
C ALA A 179 19.93 6.82 3.64
N ALA A 180 19.32 5.63 3.54
CA ALA A 180 20.03 4.36 3.72
C ALA A 180 21.12 4.12 2.67
N THR A 181 20.91 4.58 1.43
CA THR A 181 21.91 4.45 0.37
C THR A 181 23.07 5.41 0.60
N LEU A 182 22.81 6.66 1.01
CA LEU A 182 23.88 7.61 1.38
C LEU A 182 24.64 7.17 2.64
N ALA A 183 23.95 6.64 3.64
CA ALA A 183 24.59 6.05 4.81
C ALA A 183 25.59 4.94 4.40
N ASP A 184 25.22 4.07 3.46
CA ASP A 184 26.14 3.03 2.94
C ASP A 184 27.35 3.59 2.17
N LEU A 185 27.23 4.75 1.50
CA LEU A 185 28.34 5.42 0.81
C LEU A 185 29.38 5.97 1.80
N GLY A 186 28.95 6.37 3.00
CA GLY A 186 29.85 6.87 4.05
C GLY A 186 30.71 5.78 4.70
N ILE A 187 30.42 4.50 4.44
CA ILE A 187 31.05 3.38 5.15
C ILE A 187 31.98 2.64 4.19
N PRO A 188 33.28 2.48 4.53
CA PRO A 188 34.22 1.79 3.66
C PRO A 188 33.81 0.32 3.44
N ARG A 189 34.23 -0.24 2.30
CA ARG A 189 34.23 -1.70 2.11
C ARG A 189 35.52 -2.21 2.74
N ARG A 190 35.44 -3.30 3.53
CA ARG A 190 36.68 -3.99 3.93
C ARG A 190 37.44 -4.34 2.67
N PHE A 191 38.69 -3.90 2.57
CA PHE A 191 39.63 -4.50 1.63
C PHE A 191 39.66 -5.99 1.93
N ARG A 192 39.44 -6.82 0.91
CA ARG A 192 39.89 -8.20 1.00
C ARG A 192 41.39 -8.07 1.22
N LYS A 193 41.91 -8.41 2.41
CA LYS A 193 43.34 -8.68 2.55
C LYS A 193 43.59 -9.76 1.51
N ASN A 194 44.17 -9.41 0.36
CA ASN A 194 44.76 -10.40 -0.50
C ASN A 194 45.74 -11.14 0.42
N ALA A 195 45.57 -12.45 0.53
CA ALA A 195 46.58 -13.29 1.17
C ALA A 195 47.92 -12.82 0.63
N THR A 196 48.78 -12.37 1.55
CA THR A 196 50.22 -12.15 1.39
C THR A 196 50.68 -12.37 -0.04
N LEU A 197 50.71 -11.30 -0.83
CA LEU A 197 51.53 -11.28 -2.04
C LEU A 197 52.93 -11.55 -1.51
N ALA A 198 53.46 -12.73 -1.83
CA ALA A 198 54.78 -13.18 -1.45
C ALA A 198 55.77 -12.05 -1.71
N GLN A 199 56.58 -11.72 -0.69
CA GLN A 199 57.77 -10.93 -0.95
C GLN A 199 58.59 -11.64 -2.03
N PRO A 200 59.19 -10.92 -2.98
CA PRO A 200 60.15 -11.53 -3.88
C PRO A 200 61.31 -12.04 -3.03
N LYS A 201 61.62 -13.34 -3.11
CA LYS A 201 62.88 -13.86 -2.58
C LYS A 201 64.01 -13.12 -3.29
N GLU A 202 64.74 -12.29 -2.55
CA GLU A 202 66.09 -11.91 -2.94
C GLU A 202 66.94 -13.19 -2.93
N VAL A 203 67.58 -13.43 -4.07
CA VAL A 203 68.61 -14.46 -4.22
C VAL A 203 69.85 -13.92 -3.51
N GLY A 204 70.22 -14.58 -2.42
CA GLY A 204 71.49 -14.39 -1.73
C GLY A 204 72.01 -15.76 -1.36
N ASP A 205 73.08 -16.16 -2.04
CA ASP A 205 73.89 -17.33 -1.76
C ASP A 205 74.53 -17.22 -0.37
N GLU A 206 74.53 -18.31 0.41
CA GLU A 206 75.68 -18.81 1.20
C GLU A 206 75.22 -19.92 2.18
N GLU A 207 75.66 -21.14 1.86
CA GLU A 207 76.33 -22.10 2.74
C GLU A 207 75.95 -22.25 4.24
N ASN A 208 75.69 -23.53 4.57
CA ASN A 208 76.27 -24.32 5.67
C ASN A 208 75.40 -24.75 6.87
N ASN A 209 75.47 -26.07 7.07
CA ASN A 209 75.44 -26.86 8.32
C ASN A 209 74.11 -27.41 8.85
N ILE A 210 73.77 -28.61 8.35
CA ILE A 210 73.91 -29.94 9.01
C ILE A 210 73.40 -30.11 10.47
N GLU A 211 72.65 -31.22 10.62
CA GLU A 211 72.37 -32.06 11.83
C GLU A 211 71.48 -31.48 12.94
N LEU A 212 70.72 -32.27 13.71
CA LEU A 212 70.08 -33.60 13.67
C LEU A 212 69.36 -33.69 15.05
N GLU A 213 68.52 -34.71 15.25
CA GLU A 213 67.83 -35.08 16.51
C GLU A 213 66.51 -34.31 16.77
N GLY A 214 65.39 -34.96 17.10
CA GLY A 214 65.19 -36.28 17.64
C GLY A 214 63.80 -36.85 17.37
N MET A 215 63.75 -38.16 17.56
CA MET A 215 62.72 -39.15 17.26
C MET A 215 61.35 -38.98 17.95
N ALA A 216 60.40 -39.70 17.34
CA ALA A 216 59.40 -40.59 17.95
C ALA A 216 57.93 -40.12 17.95
N ASN A 217 57.21 -40.65 16.93
CA ASN A 217 56.00 -41.47 17.04
C ASN A 217 55.03 -41.25 18.21
N GLY A 218 53.74 -41.12 17.86
CA GLY A 218 52.67 -41.55 18.75
C GLY A 218 51.29 -41.07 18.33
N ASN A 219 50.54 -41.95 17.67
CA ASN A 219 49.09 -41.83 17.43
C ASN A 219 48.31 -41.48 18.71
N GLN A 220 47.32 -40.59 18.63
CA GLN A 220 46.07 -40.71 19.38
C GLN A 220 44.99 -39.74 18.86
N HIS A 221 43.84 -40.31 18.52
CA HIS A 221 42.55 -39.62 18.41
C HIS A 221 42.14 -39.07 19.80
N PRO A 222 41.49 -37.90 19.87
CA PRO A 222 40.20 -37.79 20.58
C PRO A 222 39.19 -36.96 19.76
N SER A 223 37.97 -37.44 19.52
CA SER A 223 36.76 -37.32 20.36
C SER A 223 36.29 -35.87 20.59
N GLU A 224 35.00 -35.68 20.34
CA GLU A 224 34.19 -34.49 20.56
C GLU A 224 34.36 -33.89 21.98
N GLU A 225 33.94 -32.62 22.12
CA GLU A 225 33.83 -31.82 23.36
C GLU A 225 35.02 -30.93 23.76
N HIS A 226 35.19 -29.79 23.08
CA HIS A 226 35.47 -28.50 23.74
C HIS A 226 35.33 -27.35 22.73
N LEU A 227 34.16 -26.71 22.69
CA LEU A 227 33.96 -25.44 22.00
C LEU A 227 33.15 -24.53 22.90
N ASP A 228 33.79 -24.02 23.96
CA ASP A 228 33.37 -22.80 24.65
C ASP A 228 34.48 -22.35 25.61
N GLN A 229 35.46 -21.63 25.07
CA GLN A 229 36.25 -20.63 25.79
C GLN A 229 37.03 -19.80 24.76
N ILE A 230 36.34 -18.82 24.18
CA ILE A 230 37.00 -17.65 23.61
C ILE A 230 36.93 -16.60 24.72
N ASP A 231 38.02 -16.43 25.44
CA ASP A 231 38.20 -15.27 26.33
C ASP A 231 37.91 -13.99 25.53
N PRO A 232 37.16 -13.02 26.09
CA PRO A 232 36.94 -11.76 25.42
C PRO A 232 38.27 -11.00 25.43
N ALA A 233 38.92 -10.94 24.26
CA ALA A 233 39.98 -9.98 24.02
C ALA A 233 39.47 -8.57 24.38
N PRO A 234 40.34 -7.68 24.91
CA PRO A 234 39.94 -6.32 25.26
C PRO A 234 39.27 -5.65 24.05
N GLU A 235 38.24 -4.85 24.28
CA GLU A 235 37.58 -4.05 23.23
C GLU A 235 38.58 -3.08 22.59
N ASP A 236 39.35 -3.57 21.62
CA ASP A 236 40.18 -2.74 20.75
C ASP A 236 39.26 -1.76 20.01
N PHE A 237 39.59 -0.48 20.15
CA PHE A 237 38.99 0.65 19.46
C PHE A 237 39.04 0.42 17.93
N ASP A 238 37.96 -0.09 17.33
CA ASP A 238 37.79 -0.17 15.86
C ASP A 238 37.33 1.20 15.36
N PRO A 239 38.19 2.06 14.78
CA PRO A 239 37.78 3.35 14.23
C PRO A 239 36.67 3.19 13.16
N GLY A 240 36.55 2.02 12.54
CA GLY A 240 35.44 1.70 11.64
C GLY A 240 34.08 1.55 12.34
N ASN A 241 34.04 1.29 13.65
CA ASN A 241 32.80 1.28 14.45
C ASN A 241 32.30 2.70 14.69
N GLU A 242 33.18 3.62 15.03
CA GLU A 242 32.82 5.01 15.34
C GLU A 242 32.27 5.73 14.10
N THR A 243 32.96 5.65 12.96
CA THR A 243 32.46 6.22 11.70
C THR A 243 31.12 5.60 11.29
N PHE A 244 30.97 4.28 11.46
CA PHE A 244 29.71 3.59 11.17
C PHE A 244 28.57 4.10 12.05
N CYS A 245 28.80 4.24 13.35
CA CYS A 245 27.81 4.74 14.31
C CYS A 245 27.43 6.18 14.00
N SER A 246 28.40 7.07 13.81
CA SER A 246 28.17 8.49 13.51
C SER A 246 27.31 8.67 12.25
N VAL A 247 27.70 8.05 11.13
CA VAL A 247 26.93 8.13 9.87
C VAL A 247 25.52 7.56 10.03
N ARG A 248 25.38 6.42 10.72
CA ARG A 248 24.09 5.78 10.98
C ARG A 248 23.18 6.66 11.85
N ASP A 249 23.75 7.38 12.81
CA ASP A 249 23.04 8.28 13.72
C ASP A 249 22.51 9.50 12.97
N SER A 250 23.35 10.17 12.18
CA SER A 250 22.96 11.34 11.38
C SER A 250 21.80 11.03 10.43
N PHE A 251 21.91 9.99 9.62
CA PHE A 251 20.86 9.61 8.67
C PHE A 251 19.62 9.03 9.37
N GLY A 252 19.83 8.29 10.47
CA GLY A 252 18.74 7.79 11.30
C GLY A 252 17.89 8.92 11.90
N ILE A 253 18.54 9.99 12.38
CA ILE A 253 17.89 11.19 12.91
C ILE A 253 17.19 11.98 11.79
N LEU A 254 17.82 12.14 10.63
CA LEU A 254 17.22 12.82 9.48
C LEU A 254 15.90 12.18 9.05
N CYS A 255 15.86 10.85 9.02
CA CYS A 255 14.63 10.11 8.74
C CYS A 255 13.54 10.33 9.82
N VAL A 256 13.90 10.63 11.08
CA VAL A 256 12.93 11.08 12.10
C VAL A 256 12.34 12.41 11.71
N MET A 257 13.23 13.39 11.46
CA MET A 257 12.87 14.78 11.30
C MET A 257 11.89 14.92 10.13
N ASN A 258 12.02 14.07 9.11
CA ASN A 258 11.10 13.97 7.98
C ASN A 258 9.63 13.76 8.37
N GLN A 259 9.36 13.09 9.48
CA GLN A 259 8.00 12.76 9.92
C GLN A 259 7.35 13.82 10.82
N TYR A 260 8.09 14.88 11.12
CA TYR A 260 7.63 15.94 12.01
C TYR A 260 7.35 17.23 11.27
N LYS A 261 6.32 17.93 11.72
CA LYS A 261 5.95 19.22 11.18
C LYS A 261 6.83 20.32 11.77
N LEU A 262 7.41 21.12 10.89
CA LEU A 262 8.07 22.37 11.25
C LEU A 262 7.11 23.42 11.84
N THR A 263 7.60 24.20 12.79
CA THR A 263 6.89 25.33 13.39
C THR A 263 6.66 26.45 12.38
N SER A 264 5.42 26.89 12.19
CA SER A 264 5.13 28.02 11.28
C SER A 264 5.55 29.39 11.82
N ARG A 265 6.02 29.45 13.08
CA ARG A 265 6.45 30.67 13.79
C ARG A 265 7.97 30.87 13.76
N LEU A 266 8.75 29.95 13.19
CA LEU A 266 10.20 30.09 13.10
C LEU A 266 10.57 31.38 12.33
N PRO A 267 11.28 32.34 12.95
CA PRO A 267 11.68 33.58 12.29
C PRO A 267 12.97 33.43 11.47
N ILE A 268 13.22 32.24 10.94
CA ILE A 268 14.45 31.89 10.23
C ILE A 268 14.14 31.66 8.75
N SER A 269 15.08 32.01 7.87
CA SER A 269 15.00 31.70 6.45
C SER A 269 15.08 30.18 6.21
N GLU A 270 14.50 29.70 5.11
CA GLU A 270 14.52 28.28 4.77
C GLU A 270 15.94 27.74 4.47
N SER A 271 16.82 28.57 3.91
CA SER A 271 18.23 28.22 3.71
C SER A 271 18.97 28.09 5.04
N THR A 272 18.78 29.04 5.96
CA THR A 272 19.41 28.98 7.29
C THR A 272 18.90 27.78 8.09
N LEU A 273 17.60 27.45 8.02
CA LEU A 273 17.07 26.25 8.68
C LEU A 273 17.70 24.96 8.12
N ARG A 274 17.89 24.88 6.80
CA ARG A 274 18.57 23.76 6.15
C ARG A 274 20.03 23.64 6.60
N GLY A 275 20.75 24.76 6.67
CA GLY A 275 22.11 24.82 7.21
C GLY A 275 22.16 24.33 8.66
N ASN A 276 21.28 24.84 9.52
CA ASN A 276 21.21 24.41 10.92
C ASN A 276 20.93 22.91 11.08
N ILE A 277 20.07 22.32 10.24
CA ILE A 277 19.82 20.88 10.24
C ILE A 277 21.05 20.09 9.79
N LEU A 278 21.77 20.55 8.75
CA LEU A 278 23.03 19.93 8.32
C LEU A 278 24.08 19.99 9.42
N SER A 279 24.22 21.15 10.08
CA SER A 279 25.12 21.34 11.22
C SER A 279 24.80 20.38 12.36
N ALA A 280 23.51 20.20 12.69
CA ALA A 280 23.07 19.29 13.75
C ALA A 280 23.42 17.83 13.50
N LEU A 281 23.35 17.44 12.23
CA LEU A 281 23.40 16.04 11.87
C LEU A 281 24.81 15.59 11.50
N PHE A 282 25.60 16.42 10.84
CA PHE A 282 26.83 15.97 10.18
C PHE A 282 28.11 16.68 10.63
N LEU A 283 28.04 17.84 11.27
CA LEU A 283 29.24 18.53 11.74
C LEU A 283 29.71 17.97 13.09
N ASP A 284 31.03 18.03 13.30
CA ASP A 284 31.68 17.71 14.57
C ASP A 284 31.68 18.92 15.51
N ASP A 285 31.91 18.68 16.80
CA ASP A 285 31.82 19.69 17.87
C ASP A 285 32.70 20.93 17.58
N ASP A 286 33.94 20.71 17.16
CA ASP A 286 34.91 21.77 16.87
C ASP A 286 34.50 22.61 15.67
N VAL A 287 33.98 21.96 14.63
CA VAL A 287 33.57 22.62 13.39
C VAL A 287 32.28 23.39 13.58
N ALA A 288 31.36 22.87 14.38
CA ALA A 288 30.13 23.55 14.74
C ALA A 288 30.34 24.66 15.80
N GLY A 289 31.47 24.64 16.53
CA GLY A 289 31.73 25.50 17.67
C GLY A 289 30.76 25.25 18.83
N LYS A 290 30.24 24.01 18.95
CA LYS A 290 29.21 23.61 19.92
C LYS A 290 29.68 22.36 20.68
N PRO A 291 30.27 22.52 21.88
CA PRO A 291 30.75 21.37 22.64
C PRO A 291 29.59 20.47 23.06
N GLY A 292 29.75 19.15 22.94
CA GLY A 292 28.76 18.14 23.32
C GLY A 292 27.69 17.86 22.27
N LEU A 293 27.81 18.40 21.06
CA LEU A 293 26.84 18.20 19.98
C LEU A 293 26.83 16.74 19.49
N VAL A 294 28.00 16.13 19.27
CA VAL A 294 28.18 14.75 18.82
C VAL A 294 27.69 13.77 19.89
N GLU A 295 28.01 14.02 21.15
CA GLU A 295 27.56 13.20 22.28
C GLU A 295 26.02 13.21 22.37
N TYR A 296 25.41 14.40 22.34
CA TYR A 296 23.96 14.52 22.38
C TYR A 296 23.28 13.97 21.12
N ARG A 297 23.90 14.11 19.94
CA ARG A 297 23.43 13.48 18.69
C ARG A 297 23.38 11.95 18.83
N THR A 298 24.42 11.36 19.38
CA THR A 298 24.51 9.92 19.64
C THR A 298 23.43 9.48 20.63
N PHE A 299 23.28 10.22 21.74
CA PHE A 299 22.22 10.00 22.73
C PHE A 299 20.82 10.02 22.08
N VAL A 300 20.52 11.05 21.29
CA VAL A 300 19.24 11.20 20.58
C VAL A 300 19.01 10.02 19.63
N ALA A 301 20.03 9.58 18.89
CA ALA A 301 19.92 8.46 17.97
C ALA A 301 19.64 7.13 18.69
N VAL A 302 20.33 6.87 19.80
CA VAL A 302 20.10 5.68 20.64
C VAL A 302 18.69 5.69 21.20
N GLU A 303 18.25 6.81 21.77
CA GLU A 303 16.94 6.92 22.39
C GLU A 303 15.82 6.74 21.37
N ILE A 304 15.99 7.33 20.19
CA ILE A 304 15.07 7.15 19.06
C ILE A 304 14.93 5.68 18.63
N ARG A 305 16.03 4.92 18.60
CA ARG A 305 16.00 3.50 18.24
C ARG A 305 15.32 2.66 19.32
N ARG A 306 15.50 3.01 20.59
CA ARG A 306 14.79 2.40 21.73
C ARG A 306 13.29 2.68 21.66
N CYS A 307 12.91 3.90 21.33
CA CYS A 307 11.53 4.35 21.19
C CYS A 307 10.80 3.84 19.93
N ARG A 308 11.41 3.03 19.07
CA ARG A 308 10.73 2.50 17.87
C ARG A 308 9.78 1.36 18.26
N LYS A 309 8.53 1.40 17.78
CA LYS A 309 7.58 0.29 18.00
C LYS A 309 8.12 -1.00 17.38
N ARG A 310 8.20 -2.07 18.18
CA ARG A 310 8.70 -3.40 17.78
C ARG A 310 7.61 -4.37 17.31
N GLY A 311 6.41 -3.87 16.99
CA GLY A 311 5.26 -4.68 16.58
C GLY A 311 5.32 -5.29 15.17
N VAL A 312 6.50 -5.50 14.58
CA VAL A 312 6.63 -6.00 13.20
C VAL A 312 6.23 -7.48 13.08
N VAL A 313 6.45 -8.29 14.12
CA VAL A 313 6.13 -9.73 14.07
C VAL A 313 4.61 -9.99 13.98
N PRO A 314 3.75 -9.42 14.85
CA PRO A 314 2.30 -9.55 14.71
C PRO A 314 1.76 -9.07 13.35
N VAL A 315 2.42 -8.05 12.78
CA VAL A 315 2.07 -7.49 11.48
C VAL A 315 2.41 -8.47 10.36
N LEU A 316 3.60 -9.05 10.37
CA LEU A 316 3.99 -10.06 9.39
C LEU A 316 3.07 -11.29 9.47
N ALA A 317 2.68 -11.71 10.67
CA ALA A 317 1.69 -12.76 10.86
C ALA A 317 0.32 -12.39 10.26
N SER A 318 -0.17 -11.18 10.52
CA SER A 318 -1.45 -10.69 9.96
C SER A 318 -1.40 -10.54 8.43
N LEU A 319 -0.29 -10.05 7.88
CA LEU A 319 -0.07 -9.98 6.43
C LEU A 319 -0.02 -11.38 5.81
N GLY A 320 0.72 -12.30 6.42
CA GLY A 320 0.78 -13.70 5.99
C GLY A 320 -0.59 -14.36 6.02
N TRP A 321 -1.36 -14.13 7.08
CA TRP A 321 -2.71 -14.66 7.22
C TRP A 321 -3.68 -14.12 6.15
N TYR A 322 -3.58 -12.85 5.77
CA TYR A 322 -4.35 -12.31 4.65
C TYR A 322 -4.04 -13.03 3.33
N PHE A 323 -2.76 -13.22 2.99
CA PHE A 323 -2.38 -13.92 1.75
C PHE A 323 -2.76 -15.40 1.79
N PHE A 324 -2.69 -16.03 2.95
CA PHE A 324 -3.15 -17.40 3.16
C PHE A 324 -4.67 -17.53 2.96
N ALA A 325 -5.45 -16.63 3.56
CA ALA A 325 -6.90 -16.56 3.36
C ALA A 325 -7.26 -16.30 1.89
N LEU A 326 -6.52 -15.41 1.21
CA LEU A 326 -6.68 -15.17 -0.22
C LEU A 326 -6.40 -16.41 -1.06
N ALA A 327 -5.34 -17.16 -0.77
CA ALA A 327 -5.03 -18.40 -1.48
C ALA A 327 -6.13 -19.47 -1.30
N ILE A 328 -6.64 -19.65 -0.08
CA ILE A 328 -7.74 -20.58 0.19
C ILE A 328 -9.02 -20.12 -0.51
N SER A 329 -9.35 -18.83 -0.44
CA SER A 329 -10.55 -18.29 -1.09
C SER A 329 -10.48 -18.45 -2.62
N MET A 330 -9.31 -18.22 -3.20
CA MET A 330 -9.03 -18.46 -4.61
C MET A 330 -9.25 -19.94 -4.97
N TYR A 331 -8.70 -20.85 -4.16
CA TYR A 331 -8.88 -22.30 -4.35
C TYR A 331 -10.35 -22.72 -4.28
N LYS A 332 -11.09 -22.25 -3.26
CA LYS A 332 -12.54 -22.50 -3.11
C LYS A 332 -13.33 -21.96 -4.30
N ALA A 333 -13.06 -20.73 -4.73
CA ALA A 333 -13.77 -20.10 -5.84
C ALA A 333 -13.54 -20.82 -7.18
N PHE A 334 -12.33 -21.33 -7.45
CA PHE A 334 -12.07 -22.11 -8.66
C PHE A 334 -12.51 -23.58 -8.56
N GLY A 335 -12.79 -24.08 -7.35
CA GLY A 335 -13.41 -25.38 -7.13
C GLY A 335 -14.89 -25.40 -7.50
N ASP A 336 -15.63 -24.32 -7.23
CA ASP A 336 -17.07 -24.19 -7.50
C ASP A 336 -17.40 -22.98 -8.40
N VAL A 337 -16.80 -22.98 -9.60
CA VAL A 337 -16.97 -21.87 -10.56
C VAL A 337 -18.43 -21.76 -10.99
N GLY A 338 -18.99 -20.56 -10.84
CA GLY A 338 -20.36 -20.21 -11.22
C GLY A 338 -21.28 -19.98 -10.03
N ASP A 339 -20.89 -20.38 -8.81
CA ASP A 339 -21.66 -20.04 -7.63
C ASP A 339 -21.51 -18.54 -7.29
N ASN A 340 -22.64 -17.88 -7.09
CA ASN A 340 -22.70 -16.44 -6.88
C ASN A 340 -22.10 -16.06 -5.52
N ALA A 341 -22.37 -16.86 -4.49
CA ALA A 341 -21.92 -16.57 -3.13
C ALA A 341 -20.39 -16.66 -3.02
N THR A 342 -19.78 -17.72 -3.56
CA THR A 342 -18.32 -17.88 -3.60
C THR A 342 -17.62 -16.78 -4.40
N ALA A 343 -18.17 -16.38 -5.57
CA ALA A 343 -17.63 -15.30 -6.40
C ALA A 343 -17.51 -13.98 -5.63
N HIS A 344 -18.57 -13.61 -4.92
CA HIS A 344 -18.64 -12.34 -4.21
C HIS A 344 -17.84 -12.37 -2.91
N ASN A 345 -17.72 -13.54 -2.28
CA ASN A 345 -16.81 -13.72 -1.16
C ASN A 345 -15.35 -13.49 -1.59
N LEU A 346 -14.92 -14.05 -2.73
CA LEU A 346 -13.60 -13.77 -3.31
C LEU A 346 -13.45 -12.27 -3.67
N ALA A 347 -14.48 -11.67 -4.30
CA ALA A 347 -14.46 -10.27 -4.69
C ALA A 347 -14.26 -9.31 -3.51
N LEU A 348 -14.78 -9.63 -2.32
CA LEU A 348 -14.56 -8.85 -1.09
C LEU A 348 -13.07 -8.82 -0.69
N GLY A 349 -12.41 -9.98 -0.73
CA GLY A 349 -10.98 -10.08 -0.45
C GLY A 349 -10.13 -9.28 -1.42
N LEU A 350 -10.45 -9.41 -2.71
CA LEU A 350 -9.81 -8.69 -3.82
C LEU A 350 -10.04 -7.17 -3.73
N LEU A 351 -11.24 -6.72 -3.34
CA LEU A 351 -11.56 -5.31 -3.12
C LEU A 351 -10.63 -4.69 -2.07
N MET A 352 -10.28 -5.47 -1.04
CA MET A 352 -9.44 -5.06 0.08
C MET A 352 -7.94 -5.33 -0.15
N GLY A 353 -7.53 -5.76 -1.36
CA GLY A 353 -6.14 -6.10 -1.72
C GLY A 353 -5.11 -4.98 -1.51
N TRP A 354 -5.55 -3.73 -1.47
CA TRP A 354 -4.69 -2.57 -1.20
C TRP A 354 -4.35 -2.40 0.28
N LEU A 355 -5.15 -2.95 1.21
CA LEU A 355 -4.97 -2.77 2.65
C LEU A 355 -3.66 -3.40 3.18
N PRO A 356 -3.28 -4.63 2.81
CA PRO A 356 -1.97 -5.19 3.15
C PRO A 356 -0.79 -4.29 2.75
N VAL A 357 -0.84 -3.69 1.56
CA VAL A 357 0.21 -2.75 1.10
C VAL A 357 0.24 -1.52 1.98
N LEU A 358 -0.93 -0.94 2.29
CA LEU A 358 -1.02 0.21 3.18
C LEU A 358 -0.46 -0.10 4.57
N VAL A 359 -0.82 -1.23 5.15
CA VAL A 359 -0.37 -1.64 6.50
C VAL A 359 1.14 -1.88 6.50
N ALA A 360 1.65 -2.67 5.55
CA ALA A 360 3.08 -2.95 5.44
C ALA A 360 3.88 -1.64 5.32
N THR A 361 3.45 -0.75 4.42
CA THR A 361 4.16 0.50 4.14
C THR A 361 4.00 1.53 5.26
N ALA A 362 2.85 1.63 5.91
CA ALA A 362 2.64 2.52 7.07
C ALA A 362 3.49 2.12 8.28
N ILE A 363 3.84 0.84 8.43
CA ILE A 363 4.65 0.34 9.54
C ILE A 363 6.14 0.52 9.25
N ILE A 364 6.53 0.34 7.99
CA ILE A 364 7.87 0.67 7.52
C ILE A 364 8.10 2.18 7.61
N ASP A 365 7.09 2.99 7.30
CA ASP A 365 7.06 4.43 7.57
C ASP A 365 7.04 4.65 9.09
N ARG A 366 8.27 4.63 9.62
CA ARG A 366 8.71 4.79 10.99
C ARG A 366 7.61 5.26 11.98
N ASN A 367 7.34 4.45 12.99
CA ASN A 367 6.46 4.81 14.10
C ASN A 367 7.21 4.77 15.42
N ASN A 368 7.18 5.85 16.19
CA ASN A 368 7.65 5.84 17.57
C ASN A 368 6.54 5.48 18.54
N VAL A 369 6.95 4.96 19.70
CA VAL A 369 6.07 4.69 20.84
C VAL A 369 5.59 6.02 21.43
N ASP A 370 6.53 6.93 21.71
CA ASP A 370 6.25 8.26 22.23
C ASP A 370 6.65 9.35 21.22
N SER A 371 5.64 9.88 20.52
CA SER A 371 5.84 10.93 19.55
C SER A 371 6.15 12.30 20.16
N GLU A 372 5.74 12.56 21.40
CA GLU A 372 5.93 13.85 22.08
C GLU A 372 7.32 13.94 22.70
N HIS A 373 7.80 12.85 23.32
CA HIS A 373 9.16 12.75 23.82
C HIS A 373 10.19 12.94 22.69
N VAL A 374 9.99 12.28 21.54
CA VAL A 374 10.88 12.44 20.39
C VAL A 374 10.89 13.88 19.85
N VAL A 375 9.77 14.60 19.87
CA VAL A 375 9.76 16.04 19.53
C VAL A 375 10.63 16.85 20.47
N LYS A 376 10.55 16.58 21.78
CA LYS A 376 11.37 17.26 22.79
C LYS A 376 12.86 17.00 22.56
N LEU A 377 13.25 15.75 22.28
CA LEU A 377 14.63 15.39 21.94
C LEU A 377 15.12 16.13 20.70
N LEU A 378 14.33 16.14 19.63
CA LEU A 378 14.68 16.84 18.38
C LEU A 378 14.79 18.35 18.58
N ASN A 379 13.90 18.96 19.36
CA ASN A 379 13.97 20.40 19.63
C ASN A 379 15.19 20.75 20.48
N LYS A 380 15.52 19.95 21.50
CA LYS A 380 16.75 20.14 22.28
C LYS A 380 18.02 20.01 21.42
N LEU A 381 18.04 19.05 20.48
CA LEU A 381 19.14 18.93 19.51
C LEU A 381 19.30 20.21 18.67
N MET A 382 18.18 20.75 18.19
CA MET A 382 18.19 22.00 17.41
C MET A 382 18.53 23.24 18.24
N GLN A 383 18.17 23.26 19.53
CA GLN A 383 18.48 24.35 20.46
C GLN A 383 19.99 24.54 20.69
N MET A 384 20.79 23.48 20.54
CA MET A 384 22.25 23.60 20.62
C MET A 384 22.83 24.46 19.48
N ILE A 385 22.12 24.58 18.36
CA ILE A 385 22.59 25.29 17.16
C ILE A 385 21.96 26.67 17.04
N HIS A 386 20.68 26.78 17.37
CA HIS A 386 19.95 28.04 17.29
C HIS A 386 19.18 28.34 18.57
N ASN A 387 18.97 29.62 18.88
CA ASN A 387 18.33 30.06 20.13
C ASN A 387 16.78 29.95 20.14
N HIS A 388 16.18 29.15 19.26
CA HIS A 388 14.74 28.96 19.22
C HIS A 388 14.28 27.70 19.95
N GLU A 389 13.29 27.86 20.81
CA GLU A 389 12.77 26.77 21.64
C GLU A 389 12.08 25.65 20.83
N THR A 390 11.38 25.99 19.73
CA THR A 390 10.49 25.04 19.03
C THR A 390 10.69 25.02 17.51
N THR A 391 11.37 23.99 17.01
CA THR A 391 11.59 23.76 15.58
C THR A 391 10.59 22.78 15.00
N PHE A 392 10.39 21.66 15.68
CA PHE A 392 9.44 20.61 15.37
C PHE A 392 8.27 20.65 16.35
N THR A 393 7.06 20.36 15.86
CA THR A 393 5.83 20.49 16.66
C THR A 393 5.11 19.17 16.87
N LYS A 394 4.62 18.56 15.78
CA LYS A 394 3.73 17.40 15.84
C LYS A 394 4.15 16.36 14.81
N PHE A 395 3.97 15.09 15.19
CA PHE A 395 4.10 13.95 14.30
C PHE A 395 3.04 13.98 13.19
N VAL A 396 3.47 13.81 11.95
CA VAL A 396 2.65 13.91 10.74
C VAL A 396 3.03 12.88 9.67
N GLY A 397 3.92 11.93 10.00
CA GLY A 397 4.28 10.81 9.13
C GLY A 397 3.08 9.90 8.79
N GLN A 398 3.30 8.86 7.98
CA GLN A 398 2.28 7.83 7.65
C GLN A 398 1.06 8.39 6.90
N GLY A 399 1.28 9.43 6.11
CA GLY A 399 0.20 10.11 5.38
C GLY A 399 -0.83 10.80 6.28
N ARG A 400 -0.59 10.97 7.59
CA ARG A 400 -1.55 11.56 8.55
C ARG A 400 -1.96 12.99 8.22
N ARG A 401 -1.12 13.70 7.47
CA ARG A 401 -1.37 15.08 7.07
C ARG A 401 -1.25 15.26 5.57
N ARG A 402 -2.23 15.98 5.00
CA ARG A 402 -2.21 16.41 3.60
C ARG A 402 -1.08 17.40 3.35
N TRP A 403 -0.45 17.26 2.19
CA TRP A 403 0.65 18.09 1.71
C TRP A 403 1.82 18.19 2.69
N HIS A 404 2.25 17.06 3.27
CA HIS A 404 3.46 16.99 4.09
C HIS A 404 4.51 16.12 3.39
N TYR A 405 5.66 16.71 3.05
CA TYR A 405 6.74 16.03 2.31
C TYR A 405 8.05 15.91 3.10
N GLY A 406 8.04 16.43 4.34
CA GLY A 406 9.16 16.34 5.28
C GLY A 406 10.42 17.11 4.85
N VAL A 407 11.44 17.09 5.72
CA VAL A 407 12.69 17.83 5.52
C VAL A 407 13.79 17.00 4.87
N ALA A 408 13.67 15.66 4.82
CA ALA A 408 14.78 14.82 4.38
C ALA A 408 15.09 14.98 2.89
N HIS A 409 14.07 15.10 2.03
CA HIS A 409 14.30 15.19 0.58
C HIS A 409 15.22 16.37 0.17
N PRO A 410 15.00 17.61 0.64
CA PRO A 410 15.92 18.72 0.41
C PRO A 410 17.32 18.49 0.95
N ILE A 411 17.45 17.99 2.18
CA ILE A 411 18.75 17.74 2.83
C ILE A 411 19.56 16.71 2.04
N LEU A 412 18.95 15.57 1.70
CA LEU A 412 19.57 14.52 0.90
C LEU A 412 19.96 15.02 -0.49
N SER A 413 19.13 15.88 -1.08
CA SER A 413 19.41 16.41 -2.42
C SER A 413 20.54 17.46 -2.43
N MET A 414 20.78 18.15 -1.32
CA MET A 414 21.97 19.00 -1.16
C MET A 414 23.23 18.14 -1.03
N LEU A 415 23.19 17.07 -0.23
CA LEU A 415 24.31 16.14 -0.07
C LEU A 415 24.70 15.43 -1.37
N GLU A 416 23.73 15.18 -2.26
CA GLU A 416 23.94 14.51 -3.55
C GLU A 416 24.34 15.44 -4.71
N ARG A 417 24.43 16.76 -4.51
CA ARG A 417 24.55 17.74 -5.60
C ARG A 417 25.80 17.55 -6.46
N TYR A 418 26.94 17.22 -5.87
CA TYR A 418 28.21 17.04 -6.56
C TYR A 418 28.62 15.57 -6.55
N PRO A 419 28.02 14.73 -7.42
CA PRO A 419 28.29 13.30 -7.39
C PRO A 419 29.76 12.96 -7.68
N GLU A 420 30.48 13.81 -8.41
CA GLU A 420 31.90 13.62 -8.70
C GLU A 420 32.79 13.72 -7.45
N ARG A 421 32.34 14.42 -6.41
CA ARG A 421 33.05 14.54 -5.12
C ARG A 421 32.73 13.40 -4.16
N LEU A 422 31.74 12.55 -4.47
CA LEU A 422 31.31 11.45 -3.60
C LEU A 422 32.07 10.16 -3.97
N GLN A 423 33.31 10.06 -3.51
CA GLN A 423 34.08 8.81 -3.55
C GLN A 423 33.90 8.05 -2.24
N ARG A 424 33.66 6.74 -2.30
CA ARG A 424 33.57 5.91 -1.08
C ARG A 424 34.97 5.76 -0.45
N PRO A 425 35.12 5.85 0.88
CA PRO A 425 34.13 6.28 1.87
C PRO A 425 33.90 7.80 1.82
N VAL A 426 32.64 8.23 1.86
CA VAL A 426 32.29 9.65 1.85
C VAL A 426 32.43 10.24 3.24
N ASP A 427 33.24 11.28 3.37
CA ASP A 427 33.30 12.14 4.55
C ASP A 427 32.11 13.12 4.56
N TRP A 428 31.04 12.72 5.24
CA TRP A 428 29.81 13.51 5.29
C TRP A 428 29.96 14.83 6.06
N ALA A 429 30.89 14.91 7.02
CA ALA A 429 31.15 16.15 7.76
C ALA A 429 31.74 17.22 6.83
N ARG A 430 32.72 16.83 6.01
CA ARG A 430 33.31 17.72 4.98
C ARG A 430 32.30 18.17 3.95
N VAL A 431 31.48 17.24 3.43
CA VAL A 431 30.45 17.56 2.44
C VAL A 431 29.41 18.50 3.04
N ALA A 432 28.95 18.24 4.26
CA ALA A 432 28.00 19.10 4.95
C ALA A 432 28.57 20.49 5.25
N LYS A 433 29.84 20.58 5.66
CA LYS A 433 30.53 21.86 5.88
C LYS A 433 30.55 22.70 4.61
N GLY A 434 30.97 22.13 3.48
CA GLY A 434 30.91 22.82 2.19
C GLY A 434 29.49 23.28 1.83
N CYS A 435 28.47 22.45 2.10
CA CYS A 435 27.08 22.85 1.89
C CYS A 435 26.63 24.03 2.79
N VAL A 436 27.18 24.16 4.00
CA VAL A 436 26.86 25.24 4.94
C VAL A 436 27.63 26.53 4.59
N ASP A 437 28.93 26.43 4.34
CA ASP A 437 29.84 27.55 4.09
C ASP A 437 29.50 28.31 2.80
N ASP A 438 29.13 27.59 1.75
CA ASP A 438 28.76 28.16 0.46
C ASP A 438 27.41 28.95 0.51
N ASN A 439 26.73 28.96 1.67
CA ASN A 439 25.57 29.78 2.06
C ASN A 439 24.60 30.07 0.89
N TRP A 440 24.24 29.01 0.16
CA TRP A 440 23.73 29.01 -1.21
C TRP A 440 22.47 29.87 -1.48
N LEU A 441 22.65 31.18 -1.64
CA LEU A 441 21.57 32.17 -1.81
C LEU A 441 21.22 32.48 -3.29
N GLY A 442 22.00 32.01 -4.27
CA GLY A 442 22.03 32.60 -5.63
C GLY A 442 21.05 32.09 -6.70
N TYR A 443 20.69 30.81 -6.78
CA TYR A 443 19.81 30.27 -7.86
C TYR A 443 18.88 29.14 -7.38
N GLU A 444 19.00 28.76 -6.10
CA GLU A 444 18.58 27.45 -5.58
C GLU A 444 17.30 27.45 -4.76
N THR A 445 16.76 28.64 -4.46
CA THR A 445 15.47 28.78 -3.78
C THR A 445 14.31 28.16 -4.58
N ARG A 446 14.48 27.93 -5.90
CA ARG A 446 13.50 27.22 -6.73
C ARG A 446 13.65 25.70 -6.77
N THR A 447 14.86 25.16 -6.63
CA THR A 447 15.16 23.74 -6.89
C THR A 447 15.32 22.88 -5.64
N PHE A 448 15.72 23.47 -4.51
CA PHE A 448 16.02 22.73 -3.27
C PHE A 448 15.20 23.21 -2.06
N SER A 449 14.04 23.80 -2.32
CA SER A 449 13.13 24.18 -1.25
C SER A 449 12.64 22.92 -0.50
N ILE A 450 12.47 23.04 0.82
CA ILE A 450 11.64 22.17 1.67
C ILE A 450 10.25 21.96 1.05
N ASN A 451 9.82 22.89 0.20
CA ASN A 451 8.55 22.85 -0.49
C ASN A 451 8.63 22.55 -2.01
N TYR A 452 9.69 21.87 -2.46
CA TYR A 452 9.90 21.56 -3.88
C TYR A 452 9.03 20.40 -4.39
N PHE A 453 8.40 20.58 -5.55
CA PHE A 453 7.66 19.52 -6.27
C PHE A 453 8.62 18.66 -7.07
N ASN A 454 8.74 17.40 -6.71
CA ASN A 454 9.54 16.47 -7.48
C ASN A 454 8.68 15.71 -8.50
N LYS A 455 9.15 15.59 -9.76
CA LYS A 455 8.49 14.77 -10.80
C LYS A 455 8.26 13.32 -10.35
N TRP A 456 9.10 12.82 -9.45
CA TRP A 456 8.95 11.49 -8.87
C TRP A 456 7.67 11.32 -8.06
N GLU A 457 7.05 12.39 -7.58
CA GLU A 457 5.75 12.31 -6.90
C GLU A 457 4.68 11.71 -7.81
N PHE A 458 4.69 12.04 -9.12
CA PHE A 458 3.78 11.42 -10.08
C PHE A 458 3.95 9.90 -10.16
N VAL A 459 5.18 9.40 -10.05
CA VAL A 459 5.45 7.96 -10.08
C VAL A 459 4.86 7.26 -8.85
N HIS A 460 5.05 7.83 -7.65
CA HIS A 460 4.48 7.26 -6.43
C HIS A 460 2.95 7.37 -6.42
N MET A 461 2.40 8.43 -7.00
CA MET A 461 0.97 8.60 -7.18
C MET A 461 0.40 7.54 -8.12
N ILE A 462 1.02 7.33 -9.29
CA ILE A 462 0.62 6.26 -10.22
C ILE A 462 0.72 4.90 -9.52
N ALA A 463 1.79 4.63 -8.77
CA ALA A 463 1.93 3.39 -8.03
C ALA A 463 0.84 3.21 -6.95
N ALA A 464 0.49 4.28 -6.23
CA ALA A 464 -0.58 4.28 -5.24
C ALA A 464 -1.95 4.05 -5.88
N TRP A 465 -2.24 4.72 -7.00
CA TRP A 465 -3.47 4.52 -7.76
C TRP A 465 -3.54 3.13 -8.36
N LEU A 466 -2.46 2.58 -8.92
CA LEU A 466 -2.44 1.21 -9.45
C LEU A 466 -2.68 0.19 -8.34
N THR A 467 -2.10 0.38 -7.16
CA THR A 467 -2.33 -0.50 -6.00
C THR A 467 -3.82 -0.52 -5.61
N LEU A 468 -4.44 0.65 -5.44
CA LEU A 468 -5.85 0.75 -5.09
C LEU A 468 -6.77 0.34 -6.26
N GLY A 469 -6.57 0.97 -7.40
CA GLY A 469 -7.37 0.84 -8.61
C GLY A 469 -7.41 -0.58 -9.12
N MET A 470 -6.27 -1.27 -9.24
CA MET A 470 -6.27 -2.66 -9.73
C MET A 470 -6.93 -3.63 -8.74
N SER A 471 -6.82 -3.37 -7.42
CA SER A 471 -7.55 -4.14 -6.40
C SER A 471 -9.06 -4.04 -6.59
N VAL A 472 -9.57 -2.79 -6.69
CA VAL A 472 -11.00 -2.50 -6.79
C VAL A 472 -11.57 -2.84 -8.17
N LEU A 473 -10.83 -2.54 -9.25
CA LEU A 473 -11.24 -2.86 -10.62
C LEU A 473 -11.31 -4.36 -10.86
N GLY A 474 -10.41 -5.16 -10.28
CA GLY A 474 -10.51 -6.62 -10.36
C GLY A 474 -11.76 -7.16 -9.65
N ALA A 475 -12.07 -6.66 -8.46
CA ALA A 475 -13.30 -7.02 -7.74
C ALA A 475 -14.58 -6.56 -8.48
N TRP A 476 -14.56 -5.35 -9.03
CA TRP A 476 -15.63 -4.83 -9.89
C TRP A 476 -15.81 -5.67 -11.14
N TYR A 477 -14.72 -6.05 -11.80
CA TYR A 477 -14.77 -6.86 -13.02
C TYR A 477 -15.43 -8.21 -12.78
N ILE A 478 -15.16 -8.84 -11.64
CA ILE A 478 -15.86 -10.05 -11.21
C ILE A 478 -17.35 -9.74 -11.01
N SER A 479 -17.67 -8.77 -10.14
CA SER A 479 -19.06 -8.46 -9.79
C SER A 479 -19.92 -7.99 -10.98
N TYR A 480 -19.34 -7.28 -11.94
CA TYR A 480 -20.01 -6.78 -13.13
C TYR A 480 -20.33 -7.89 -14.14
N ASN A 481 -19.45 -8.91 -14.24
CA ASN A 481 -19.62 -10.02 -15.19
C ASN A 481 -20.19 -11.29 -14.55
N THR A 482 -20.44 -11.30 -13.24
CA THR A 482 -21.18 -12.38 -12.57
C THR A 482 -22.62 -12.39 -13.13
N PRO A 483 -23.28 -13.55 -13.31
CA PRO A 483 -24.58 -13.66 -13.97
C PRO A 483 -25.59 -12.59 -13.50
N THR A 484 -26.13 -11.85 -14.49
CA THR A 484 -26.71 -10.47 -14.48
C THR A 484 -25.69 -9.36 -14.75
N VAL A 485 -25.20 -9.32 -16.00
CA VAL A 485 -24.24 -8.31 -16.46
C VAL A 485 -24.80 -6.92 -16.31
N GLY A 486 -24.14 -6.08 -15.53
CA GLY A 486 -24.60 -4.73 -15.30
C GLY A 486 -24.05 -4.06 -14.05
N LEU A 487 -24.54 -2.85 -13.82
CA LEU A 487 -24.29 -2.13 -12.58
C LEU A 487 -25.39 -2.49 -11.57
N GLY A 488 -25.14 -3.52 -10.77
CA GLY A 488 -25.91 -3.78 -9.55
C GLY A 488 -25.40 -2.99 -8.36
N CYS A 489 -26.10 -3.07 -7.22
CA CYS A 489 -25.73 -2.36 -5.99
C CYS A 489 -24.27 -2.65 -5.58
N ARG A 490 -23.83 -3.92 -5.71
CA ARG A 490 -22.47 -4.36 -5.37
C ARG A 490 -21.42 -3.72 -6.26
N SER A 491 -21.47 -3.97 -7.57
CA SER A 491 -20.52 -3.41 -8.54
C SER A 491 -20.53 -1.88 -8.53
N PHE A 492 -21.69 -1.25 -8.35
CA PHE A 492 -21.81 0.20 -8.24
C PHE A 492 -21.11 0.74 -6.98
N SER A 493 -21.27 0.07 -5.83
CA SER A 493 -20.60 0.47 -4.59
C SER A 493 -19.07 0.46 -4.72
N TYR A 494 -18.51 -0.52 -5.44
CA TYR A 494 -17.07 -0.60 -5.71
C TYR A 494 -16.58 0.56 -6.58
N VAL A 495 -17.33 0.87 -7.65
CA VAL A 495 -17.03 2.01 -8.54
C VAL A 495 -17.13 3.33 -7.77
N MET A 496 -18.18 3.51 -6.97
CA MET A 496 -18.33 4.72 -6.14
C MET A 496 -17.14 4.89 -5.21
N PHE A 497 -16.73 3.85 -4.48
CA PHE A 497 -15.55 3.91 -3.63
C PHE A 497 -14.29 4.32 -4.41
N LEU A 498 -14.05 3.72 -5.57
CA LEU A 498 -12.90 4.04 -6.42
C LEU A 498 -12.95 5.49 -6.95
N VAL A 499 -14.12 5.97 -7.35
CA VAL A 499 -14.32 7.34 -7.86
C VAL A 499 -14.03 8.36 -6.77
N PHE A 500 -14.59 8.19 -5.56
CA PHE A 500 -14.32 9.11 -4.45
C PHE A 500 -12.84 9.09 -4.04
N CYS A 501 -12.21 7.92 -3.98
CA CYS A 501 -10.79 7.81 -3.67
C CYS A 501 -9.92 8.47 -4.75
N THR A 502 -10.23 8.24 -6.02
CA THR A 502 -9.49 8.82 -7.15
C THR A 502 -9.67 10.34 -7.17
N PHE A 503 -10.91 10.83 -6.99
CA PHE A 503 -11.22 12.25 -6.94
C PHE A 503 -10.47 12.97 -5.82
N THR A 504 -10.49 12.44 -4.60
CA THR A 504 -9.77 13.05 -3.46
C THR A 504 -8.27 13.15 -3.72
N GLY A 505 -7.63 12.09 -4.25
CA GLY A 505 -6.21 12.15 -4.56
C GLY A 505 -5.87 13.04 -5.76
N LEU A 506 -6.72 13.10 -6.79
CA LEU A 506 -6.53 14.03 -7.92
C LEU A 506 -6.68 15.49 -7.48
N VAL A 507 -7.63 15.80 -6.58
CA VAL A 507 -7.77 17.13 -6.01
C VAL A 507 -6.56 17.49 -5.14
N GLU A 508 -6.07 16.56 -4.31
CA GLU A 508 -4.83 16.78 -3.54
C GLU A 508 -3.63 17.09 -4.44
N LEU A 509 -3.50 16.37 -5.57
CA LEU A 509 -2.49 16.61 -6.59
C LEU A 509 -2.66 17.98 -7.25
N ALA A 510 -3.85 18.30 -7.73
CA ALA A 510 -4.13 19.54 -8.46
C ALA A 510 -3.88 20.77 -7.58
N LEU A 511 -4.21 20.67 -6.29
CA LEU A 511 -4.01 21.73 -5.31
C LEU A 511 -2.56 21.82 -4.81
N TYR A 512 -1.72 20.83 -5.07
CA TYR A 512 -0.37 20.80 -4.51
C TYR A 512 0.52 21.98 -4.97
N PRO A 513 0.67 22.28 -6.29
CA PRO A 513 1.55 23.36 -6.74
C PRO A 513 1.12 24.75 -6.23
N THR A 514 -0.17 24.92 -5.94
CA THR A 514 -0.77 26.18 -5.51
C THR A 514 -0.76 26.32 -4.00
N ILE A 515 -1.15 25.28 -3.24
CA ILE A 515 -1.23 25.32 -1.78
C ILE A 515 0.15 25.22 -1.12
N TYR A 516 1.11 24.51 -1.71
CA TYR A 516 2.35 24.12 -1.01
C TYR A 516 3.52 25.09 -1.20
N ARG A 517 3.47 26.11 -2.07
CA ARG A 517 4.49 27.18 -2.09
C ARG A 517 4.17 28.21 -0.99
N PRO A 518 4.83 28.22 0.19
CA PRO A 518 4.66 29.32 1.11
C PRO A 518 5.22 30.59 0.47
N VAL A 519 4.40 31.62 0.42
CA VAL A 519 4.87 32.97 0.14
C VAL A 519 5.78 33.36 1.31
N ARG A 520 7.00 33.84 1.01
CA ARG A 520 7.89 34.58 1.94
C ARG A 520 7.00 35.46 2.82
N LYS A 521 7.23 35.54 4.14
CA LYS A 521 6.44 36.34 5.12
C LYS A 521 6.01 37.73 4.59
N LYS A 522 4.98 37.80 3.75
CA LYS A 522 4.17 38.96 3.44
C LYS A 522 2.84 38.69 4.11
N PHE A 523 2.23 39.71 4.69
CA PHE A 523 0.93 39.54 5.34
C PHE A 523 -0.09 39.03 4.30
N THR A 524 -1.05 38.23 4.76
CA THR A 524 -2.06 37.58 3.91
C THR A 524 -2.77 38.58 3.00
N ASP A 525 -2.94 39.81 3.48
CA ASP A 525 -3.67 40.88 2.80
C ASP A 525 -2.85 41.47 1.63
N ASP A 526 -1.52 41.55 1.76
CA ASP A 526 -0.63 42.02 0.70
C ASP A 526 -0.65 41.08 -0.52
N ILE A 527 -0.77 39.78 -0.27
CA ILE A 527 -0.74 38.73 -1.31
C ILE A 527 -2.03 38.73 -2.13
N ILE A 528 -3.16 38.93 -1.47
CA ILE A 528 -4.48 39.02 -2.14
C ILE A 528 -4.53 40.29 -2.99
N ARG A 529 -3.94 41.39 -2.51
CA ARG A 529 -3.86 42.65 -3.26
C ARG A 529 -2.96 42.57 -4.50
N GLU A 530 -1.83 41.86 -4.42
CA GLU A 530 -0.89 41.72 -5.55
C GLU A 530 -1.29 40.62 -6.58
N GLN A 531 -1.88 39.50 -6.14
CA GLN A 531 -2.07 38.31 -7.01
C GLN A 531 -3.54 37.88 -7.16
N GLY A 532 -4.49 38.61 -6.57
CA GLY A 532 -5.93 38.34 -6.65
C GLY A 532 -6.30 36.92 -6.22
N PHE A 533 -7.07 36.22 -7.06
CA PHE A 533 -7.56 34.86 -6.79
C PHE A 533 -6.42 33.83 -6.59
N ARG A 534 -5.31 33.96 -7.33
CA ARG A 534 -4.16 33.05 -7.19
C ARG A 534 -3.44 33.24 -5.84
N GLY A 535 -3.50 34.46 -5.30
CA GLY A 535 -3.08 34.77 -3.94
C GLY A 535 -4.00 34.12 -2.89
N TYR A 536 -5.32 34.18 -3.09
CA TYR A 536 -6.30 33.54 -2.21
C TYR A 536 -6.10 32.01 -2.10
N LEU A 537 -5.84 31.32 -3.20
CA LEU A 537 -5.57 29.86 -3.21
C LEU A 537 -4.33 29.46 -2.39
N ARG A 538 -3.38 30.39 -2.17
CA ARG A 538 -2.17 30.17 -1.36
C ARG A 538 -2.39 30.41 0.13
N THR A 539 -3.53 30.99 0.50
CA THR A 539 -3.81 31.41 1.88
C THR A 539 -4.07 30.23 2.81
N LYS A 540 -3.64 30.37 4.07
CA LYS A 540 -3.88 29.37 5.13
C LYS A 540 -5.37 29.07 5.35
N LYS A 541 -6.24 30.07 5.15
CA LYS A 541 -7.71 29.95 5.22
C LYS A 541 -8.24 28.97 4.17
N PHE A 542 -7.91 29.17 2.88
CA PHE A 542 -8.31 28.29 1.80
C PHE A 542 -7.82 26.86 2.02
N ARG A 543 -6.54 26.70 2.41
CA ARG A 543 -5.97 25.39 2.78
C ARG A 543 -6.76 24.70 3.89
N GLY A 544 -7.17 25.45 4.92
CA GLY A 544 -7.99 24.94 6.01
C GLY A 544 -9.37 24.48 5.54
N GLN A 545 -10.03 25.27 4.69
CA GLN A 545 -11.33 24.94 4.10
C GLN A 545 -11.25 23.67 3.24
N MET A 546 -10.28 23.59 2.33
CA MET A 546 -10.08 22.41 1.47
C MET A 546 -9.71 21.16 2.26
N ASN A 547 -8.91 21.29 3.32
CA ASN A 547 -8.65 20.16 4.22
C ASN A 547 -9.94 19.65 4.89
N GLY A 548 -10.85 20.56 5.27
CA GLY A 548 -12.17 20.21 5.81
C GLY A 548 -13.07 19.50 4.79
N VAL A 549 -13.16 20.04 3.57
CA VAL A 549 -13.95 19.44 2.48
C VAL A 549 -13.45 18.04 2.13
N LEU A 550 -12.13 17.89 1.94
CA LEU A 550 -11.54 16.59 1.64
C LEU A 550 -11.71 15.60 2.81
N ALA A 551 -11.62 16.05 4.06
CA ALA A 551 -11.92 15.20 5.21
C ALA A 551 -13.38 14.72 5.24
N GLY A 552 -14.33 15.54 4.77
CA GLY A 552 -15.71 15.12 4.57
C GLY A 552 -15.85 14.03 3.52
N LEU A 553 -15.15 14.15 2.39
CA LEU A 553 -15.12 13.12 1.33
C LEU A 553 -14.46 11.82 1.79
N ASP A 554 -13.41 11.90 2.61
CA ASP A 554 -12.78 10.73 3.26
C ASP A 554 -13.77 9.99 4.18
N ILE A 555 -14.63 10.72 4.90
CA ILE A 555 -15.68 10.11 5.73
C ILE A 555 -16.72 9.42 4.83
N ILE A 556 -17.20 10.09 3.78
CA ILE A 556 -18.20 9.53 2.86
C ILE A 556 -17.68 8.25 2.19
N SER A 557 -16.48 8.27 1.64
CA SER A 557 -15.82 7.11 1.03
C SER A 557 -15.63 5.96 2.02
N THR A 558 -15.24 6.24 3.26
CA THR A 558 -15.15 5.21 4.31
C THR A 558 -16.51 4.61 4.62
N LEU A 559 -17.58 5.42 4.68
CA LEU A 559 -18.94 4.93 4.90
C LEU A 559 -19.43 4.06 3.74
N ILE A 560 -19.11 4.44 2.49
CA ILE A 560 -19.41 3.61 1.31
C ILE A 560 -18.75 2.24 1.45
N LEU A 561 -17.45 2.20 1.79
CA LEU A 561 -16.73 0.94 1.96
C LEU A 561 -17.30 0.12 3.12
N PHE A 562 -17.57 0.74 4.27
CA PHE A 562 -18.12 0.03 5.43
C PHE A 562 -19.51 -0.56 5.13
N THR A 563 -20.41 0.21 4.52
CA THR A 563 -21.72 -0.28 4.08
C THR A 563 -21.59 -1.40 3.07
N THR A 564 -20.61 -1.31 2.15
CA THR A 564 -20.33 -2.36 1.17
C THR A 564 -19.91 -3.67 1.84
N VAL A 565 -18.97 -3.61 2.79
CA VAL A 565 -18.51 -4.78 3.54
C VAL A 565 -19.65 -5.36 4.38
N PHE A 566 -20.45 -4.51 5.03
CA PHE A 566 -21.60 -4.93 5.83
C PHE A 566 -22.66 -5.63 4.97
N MET A 567 -23.13 -5.01 3.90
CA MET A 567 -24.14 -5.58 2.99
C MET A 567 -23.66 -6.86 2.31
N GLN A 568 -22.35 -6.98 2.05
CA GLN A 568 -21.76 -8.21 1.53
C GLN A 568 -21.76 -9.32 2.59
N THR A 569 -21.45 -9.00 3.84
CA THR A 569 -21.37 -9.97 4.95
C THR A 569 -22.75 -10.49 5.34
N THR A 570 -23.76 -9.62 5.41
CA THR A 570 -25.15 -10.00 5.72
C THR A 570 -25.87 -10.67 4.55
N GLY A 571 -25.38 -10.50 3.33
CA GLY A 571 -26.08 -10.94 2.11
C GLY A 571 -27.16 -9.98 1.64
N SER A 572 -27.24 -8.75 2.15
CA SER A 572 -28.22 -7.74 1.71
C SER A 572 -28.11 -7.40 0.21
N PHE A 573 -26.95 -7.65 -0.41
CA PHE A 573 -26.82 -7.53 -1.87
C PHE A 573 -27.59 -8.61 -2.67
N GLN A 574 -28.14 -9.64 -2.03
CA GLN A 574 -28.95 -10.65 -2.70
C GLN A 574 -30.37 -10.19 -2.99
N PHE A 575 -30.86 -9.10 -2.39
CA PHE A 575 -32.19 -8.59 -2.70
C PHE A 575 -32.40 -8.42 -4.19
N PHE A 576 -33.61 -8.73 -4.68
CA PHE A 576 -33.90 -8.83 -6.11
C PHE A 576 -33.57 -7.53 -6.86
N TRP A 577 -33.79 -6.37 -6.24
CA TRP A 577 -33.38 -5.07 -6.79
C TRP A 577 -31.87 -5.00 -7.06
N CYS A 578 -31.06 -5.47 -6.11
CA CYS A 578 -29.61 -5.44 -6.21
C CYS A 578 -29.05 -6.53 -7.14
N ARG A 579 -29.71 -7.70 -7.23
CA ARG A 579 -29.36 -8.77 -8.19
C ARG A 579 -29.74 -8.45 -9.63
N ALA A 580 -30.80 -7.69 -9.86
CA ALA A 580 -31.29 -7.37 -11.20
C ALA A 580 -30.43 -6.33 -11.95
N SER A 581 -29.42 -5.73 -11.33
CA SER A 581 -28.49 -4.78 -11.95
C SER A 581 -29.16 -3.56 -12.61
N LEU A 582 -30.14 -2.95 -11.93
CA LEU A 582 -30.99 -1.87 -12.45
C LEU A 582 -30.32 -0.49 -12.58
N ILE A 583 -29.13 -0.27 -12.01
CA ILE A 583 -28.48 1.06 -11.97
C ILE A 583 -27.86 1.42 -13.34
N GLY A 584 -27.77 0.48 -14.29
CA GLY A 584 -27.25 0.71 -15.64
C GLY A 584 -28.19 0.19 -16.74
N HIS A 585 -27.87 0.52 -18.00
CA HIS A 585 -28.67 0.11 -19.17
C HIS A 585 -28.58 -1.38 -19.51
N ARG A 586 -27.59 -2.09 -18.96
CA ARG A 586 -27.42 -3.55 -19.09
C ARG A 586 -27.87 -4.17 -17.77
N GLY A 587 -29.00 -4.87 -17.77
CA GLY A 587 -29.65 -5.42 -16.57
C GLY A 587 -31.16 -5.63 -16.76
N GLY A 588 -31.89 -5.78 -15.65
CA GLY A 588 -33.35 -5.88 -15.61
C GLY A 588 -33.92 -7.30 -15.49
N TYR A 589 -33.06 -8.29 -15.30
CA TYR A 589 -33.44 -9.69 -15.17
C TYR A 589 -32.65 -10.40 -14.06
N ILE A 590 -33.17 -11.53 -13.60
CA ILE A 590 -32.56 -12.39 -12.58
C ILE A 590 -32.44 -13.80 -13.16
N ILE A 591 -31.27 -14.41 -12.99
CA ILE A 591 -31.00 -15.79 -13.40
C ILE A 591 -31.20 -16.72 -12.19
N PHE A 592 -32.05 -17.74 -12.35
CA PHE A 592 -32.38 -18.77 -11.36
C PHE A 592 -31.81 -20.15 -11.73
N ASP A 593 -30.74 -20.21 -12.51
CA ASP A 593 -30.11 -21.45 -12.99
C ASP A 593 -29.16 -22.12 -12.00
N THR A 594 -28.81 -23.37 -12.32
CA THR A 594 -27.82 -24.13 -11.56
C THR A 594 -26.41 -23.64 -11.86
N VAL A 595 -25.51 -23.81 -10.88
CA VAL A 595 -24.08 -23.47 -11.02
C VAL A 595 -23.44 -24.14 -12.25
N ARG A 596 -23.79 -25.41 -12.52
CA ARG A 596 -23.30 -26.15 -13.71
C ARG A 596 -23.69 -25.46 -15.02
N TYR A 597 -24.89 -24.90 -15.08
CA TYR A 597 -25.38 -24.20 -16.24
C TYR A 597 -24.61 -22.90 -16.46
N ILE A 598 -24.45 -22.10 -15.39
CA ILE A 598 -23.72 -20.83 -15.42
C ILE A 598 -22.29 -21.04 -15.92
N ASN A 599 -21.60 -22.04 -15.37
CA ASN A 599 -20.23 -22.37 -15.76
C ASN A 599 -20.13 -22.78 -17.26
N ARG A 600 -21.14 -23.46 -17.79
CA ARG A 600 -21.14 -23.96 -19.16
C ARG A 600 -21.31 -22.85 -20.21
N PHE A 601 -22.12 -21.83 -19.91
CA PHE A 601 -22.54 -20.83 -20.91
C PHE A 601 -22.07 -19.39 -20.66
N PHE A 602 -21.71 -19.01 -19.43
CA PHE A 602 -21.34 -17.62 -19.12
C PHE A 602 -19.83 -17.37 -19.04
N ASN A 603 -18.99 -18.35 -19.41
CA ASN A 603 -17.52 -18.26 -19.35
C ASN A 603 -16.98 -17.66 -18.03
N ALA A 604 -17.70 -17.90 -16.91
CA ALA A 604 -17.44 -17.28 -15.61
C ALA A 604 -15.98 -17.46 -15.14
N ARG A 605 -15.38 -18.61 -15.47
CA ARG A 605 -13.98 -18.93 -15.17
C ARG A 605 -13.01 -17.89 -15.72
N MET A 606 -13.20 -17.40 -16.94
CA MET A 606 -12.32 -16.41 -17.57
C MET A 606 -12.41 -15.08 -16.85
N TYR A 607 -13.63 -14.60 -16.57
CA TYR A 607 -13.85 -13.32 -15.89
C TYR A 607 -13.27 -13.33 -14.48
N TRP A 608 -13.47 -14.43 -13.74
CA TRP A 608 -12.94 -14.60 -12.39
C TRP A 608 -11.41 -14.66 -12.38
N MET A 609 -10.83 -15.37 -13.35
CA MET A 609 -9.37 -15.44 -13.50
C MET A 609 -8.75 -14.07 -13.78
N ILE A 610 -9.29 -13.31 -14.74
CA ILE A 610 -8.79 -11.97 -15.06
C ILE A 610 -8.90 -11.05 -13.85
N GLY A 611 -10.08 -11.01 -13.21
CA GLY A 611 -10.30 -10.15 -12.04
C GLY A 611 -9.38 -10.49 -10.86
N ALA A 612 -9.17 -11.78 -10.60
CA ALA A 612 -8.32 -12.23 -9.52
C ALA A 612 -6.83 -12.02 -9.78
N ILE A 613 -6.36 -12.23 -11.02
CA ILE A 613 -4.96 -11.92 -11.41
C ILE A 613 -4.70 -10.43 -11.26
N VAL A 614 -5.57 -9.59 -11.84
CA VAL A 614 -5.44 -8.12 -11.82
C VAL A 614 -5.38 -7.59 -10.39
N SER A 615 -6.29 -8.04 -9.54
CA SER A 615 -6.40 -7.56 -8.16
C SER A 615 -5.33 -8.16 -7.23
N SER A 616 -4.78 -9.34 -7.50
CA SER A 616 -3.77 -9.96 -6.63
C SER A 616 -2.34 -9.59 -6.99
N VAL A 617 -1.99 -9.51 -8.28
CA VAL A 617 -0.60 -9.34 -8.72
C VAL A 617 -0.05 -7.97 -8.32
N VAL A 618 -0.80 -6.89 -8.58
CA VAL A 618 -0.30 -5.52 -8.35
C VAL A 618 -0.09 -5.24 -6.85
N PRO A 619 -1.05 -5.50 -5.95
CA PRO A 619 -0.84 -5.31 -4.52
C PRO A 619 0.11 -6.35 -3.91
N GLY A 620 0.16 -7.57 -4.45
CA GLY A 620 1.17 -8.57 -4.08
C GLY A 620 2.59 -8.04 -4.33
N LEU A 621 2.86 -7.51 -5.53
CA LEU A 621 4.13 -6.85 -5.86
C LEU A 621 4.39 -5.62 -4.98
N GLY A 622 3.37 -4.82 -4.67
CA GLY A 622 3.46 -3.70 -3.73
C GLY A 622 3.89 -4.13 -2.33
N THR A 623 3.35 -5.25 -1.84
CA THR A 623 3.70 -5.80 -0.52
C THR A 623 5.12 -6.37 -0.50
N VAL A 624 5.52 -7.09 -1.56
CA VAL A 624 6.91 -7.57 -1.72
C VAL A 624 7.89 -6.41 -1.82
N TRP A 625 7.54 -5.34 -2.54
CA TRP A 625 8.35 -4.13 -2.60
C TRP A 625 8.52 -3.47 -1.22
N ALA A 626 7.44 -3.38 -0.45
CA ALA A 626 7.48 -2.86 0.91
C ALA A 626 8.42 -3.71 1.80
N LEU A 627 8.26 -5.05 1.80
CA LEU A 627 9.13 -5.96 2.55
C LEU A 627 10.60 -5.82 2.15
N ARG A 628 10.87 -5.68 0.85
CA ARG A 628 12.22 -5.40 0.36
C ARG A 628 12.77 -4.09 0.92
N GLU A 629 12.01 -2.99 0.88
CA GLU A 629 12.46 -1.71 1.43
C GLU A 629 12.71 -1.78 2.94
N TRP A 630 11.90 -2.54 3.66
CA TRP A 630 12.14 -2.81 5.08
C TRP A 630 13.49 -3.51 5.33
N LEU A 631 13.78 -4.56 4.56
CA LEU A 631 15.02 -5.33 4.69
C LEU A 631 16.25 -4.50 4.34
N THR A 632 16.20 -3.70 3.27
CA THR A 632 17.33 -2.88 2.80
C THR A 632 17.68 -1.74 3.75
N GLN A 633 16.73 -1.29 4.56
CA GLN A 633 16.89 -0.18 5.50
C GLN A 633 17.09 -0.63 6.95
N SER A 634 17.05 -1.94 7.21
CA SER A 634 17.03 -2.53 8.57
C SER A 634 18.23 -2.12 9.44
N PHE A 635 19.42 -1.93 8.85
CA PHE A 635 20.64 -1.58 9.57
C PHE A 635 20.61 -0.19 10.23
N LEU A 636 19.84 0.77 9.68
CA LEU A 636 19.70 2.11 10.27
C LEU A 636 19.03 2.06 11.65
N TRP A 637 18.22 1.02 11.86
CA TRP A 637 17.24 0.97 12.95
C TRP A 637 17.56 -0.04 14.04
N SER A 638 18.53 -0.92 13.81
CA SER A 638 18.95 -1.88 14.82
C SER A 638 19.63 -1.14 15.97
N SER A 639 19.19 -1.41 17.22
CA SER A 639 19.78 -0.82 18.42
C SER A 639 21.20 -1.32 18.66
N ASP A 640 21.46 -2.58 18.33
CA ASP A 640 22.78 -3.21 18.44
C ASP A 640 23.62 -2.91 17.20
N VAL A 641 24.82 -2.37 17.42
CA VAL A 641 25.79 -2.00 16.38
C VAL A 641 26.26 -3.23 15.59
N THR A 642 26.48 -4.36 16.27
CA THR A 642 26.97 -5.60 15.64
C THR A 642 25.92 -6.18 14.69
N LEU A 643 24.65 -6.19 15.11
CA LEU A 643 23.51 -6.62 14.30
C LEU A 643 23.26 -5.66 13.13
N ALA A 644 23.37 -4.35 13.36
CA ALA A 644 23.29 -3.35 12.29
C ALA A 644 24.34 -3.59 11.20
N ARG A 645 25.59 -3.82 11.59
CA ARG A 645 26.70 -4.07 10.66
C ARG A 645 26.52 -5.38 9.89
N ARG A 646 26.08 -6.47 10.56
CA ARG A 646 25.68 -7.72 9.90
C ARG A 646 24.54 -7.49 8.91
N GLY A 647 23.54 -6.69 9.29
CA GLY A 647 22.46 -6.26 8.40
C GLY A 647 22.97 -5.56 7.15
N LEU A 648 23.86 -4.57 7.31
CA LEU A 648 24.45 -3.84 6.18
C LEU A 648 25.23 -4.76 5.23
N ARG A 649 26.01 -5.72 5.76
CA ARG A 649 26.71 -6.72 4.93
C ARG A 649 25.73 -7.54 4.09
N ARG A 650 24.63 -8.02 4.69
CA ARG A 650 23.58 -8.75 3.96
C ARG A 650 22.93 -7.88 2.88
N VAL A 651 22.66 -6.61 3.16
CA VAL A 651 22.12 -5.66 2.19
C VAL A 651 23.09 -5.44 1.03
N ARG A 652 24.40 -5.35 1.28
CA ARG A 652 25.44 -5.21 0.23
C ARG A 652 25.50 -6.45 -0.67
N VAL A 653 25.53 -7.65 -0.08
CA VAL A 653 25.51 -8.93 -0.83
C VAL A 653 24.25 -9.02 -1.69
N TRP A 654 23.09 -8.74 -1.09
CA TRP A 654 21.81 -8.75 -1.78
C TRP A 654 21.78 -7.74 -2.95
N LYS A 655 22.22 -6.48 -2.72
CA LYS A 655 22.29 -5.45 -3.78
C LYS A 655 23.28 -5.85 -4.89
N GLY A 656 24.39 -6.50 -4.55
CA GLY A 656 25.37 -7.01 -5.51
C GLY A 656 24.81 -8.12 -6.39
N PHE A 657 24.12 -9.10 -5.78
CA PHE A 657 23.44 -10.18 -6.50
C PHE A 657 22.43 -9.63 -7.52
N TRP A 658 21.54 -8.73 -7.08
CA TRP A 658 20.55 -8.10 -7.96
C TRP A 658 21.14 -7.13 -8.99
N TRP A 659 22.33 -6.59 -8.74
CA TRP A 659 23.05 -5.80 -9.74
C TRP A 659 23.56 -6.68 -10.90
N TRP A 660 24.04 -7.88 -10.59
CA TRP A 660 24.46 -8.86 -11.59
C TRP A 660 23.28 -9.35 -12.45
N VAL A 661 22.13 -9.64 -11.82
CA VAL A 661 20.87 -9.97 -12.51
C VAL A 661 20.40 -8.82 -13.43
N ARG A 662 20.64 -7.56 -13.06
CA ARG A 662 20.34 -6.39 -13.89
C ARG A 662 21.30 -6.19 -15.07
N LEU A 663 22.54 -6.67 -14.98
CA LEU A 663 23.46 -6.66 -16.12
C LEU A 663 23.08 -7.72 -17.16
N GLY A 664 22.43 -8.82 -16.75
CA GLY A 664 21.90 -9.86 -17.63
C GLY A 664 20.65 -9.48 -18.45
N GLY A 665 20.17 -8.24 -18.35
CA GLY A 665 19.01 -7.76 -19.11
C GLY A 665 19.21 -6.33 -19.62
N TRP A 666 19.16 -6.15 -20.94
CA TRP A 666 19.29 -4.89 -21.69
C TRP A 666 18.20 -3.83 -21.41
N LEU A 667 17.43 -3.97 -20.33
CA LEU A 667 16.38 -3.03 -19.90
C LEU A 667 16.94 -2.00 -18.91
N ASN A 668 17.86 -1.18 -19.41
CA ASN A 668 18.35 0.00 -18.70
C ASN A 668 17.33 1.16 -18.84
N LEU A 669 16.13 1.01 -18.24
CA LEU A 669 15.24 2.16 -18.09
C LEU A 669 15.83 3.09 -17.01
N LYS A 670 16.55 4.12 -17.48
CA LYS A 670 16.92 5.34 -16.72
C LYS A 670 15.73 5.92 -15.92
N TRP A 671 14.51 5.58 -16.33
CA TRP A 671 13.23 5.95 -15.74
C TRP A 671 12.92 5.37 -14.35
N LEU A 672 13.62 4.33 -13.88
CA LEU A 672 13.38 3.72 -12.55
C LEU A 672 14.33 4.21 -11.46
N LYS A 673 15.41 4.92 -11.85
CA LYS A 673 16.43 5.43 -10.93
C LYS A 673 16.33 6.94 -10.81
N GLY A 674 15.49 7.37 -9.88
CA GLY A 674 15.42 8.77 -9.46
C GLY A 674 16.50 9.21 -8.50
N GLY A 675 17.63 8.55 -8.56
CA GLY A 675 18.87 8.91 -7.90
C GLY A 675 19.98 8.63 -8.90
N VAL A 676 21.01 9.48 -8.85
CA VAL A 676 22.24 9.40 -9.66
C VAL A 676 22.67 7.94 -9.78
N GLY A 677 23.05 7.53 -10.99
CA GLY A 677 23.47 6.17 -11.29
C GLY A 677 24.77 5.82 -10.57
N TRP A 678 24.68 5.47 -9.30
CA TRP A 678 25.81 4.95 -8.55
C TRP A 678 26.14 3.56 -9.08
N ARG A 679 27.31 3.43 -9.72
CA ARG A 679 27.94 2.13 -9.92
C ARG A 679 28.27 1.58 -8.51
N PRO A 680 27.89 0.34 -8.19
CA PRO A 680 28.13 -0.23 -6.88
C PRO A 680 29.61 -0.27 -6.53
#